data_AF-A0A8M1GLK2-F1
#
_entry.id   AF-A0A8M1GLK2-F1
#
_cell.length_a   1.000
_cell.length_b   1.000
_cell.length_c   1.000
_cell.angle_alpha   90.00
_cell.angle_beta   90.00
_cell.angle_gamma   90.00
#
_symmetry.space_group_name_H-M   'P 1'
#
loop_
_entity.id
_entity.type
_entity.pdbx_description
1 polymer ?
#
loop_
_entity_poly.entity_id
_entity_poly.type
_entity_poly.pdbx_seq_one_letter_code
_entity_poly.pdbx_strand_id
1 'polypeptide(L)'
;MLTIVSAVLTAFWDSPNTSSDHFDNFSFTFFPFPFLFFFLTCSDNYYQTPLIGPETCVVLAEDSPLTEHTACTSAPMLPLPSDQALSQLLARKEEEWRELQAQRCQLQEAALQDAHSQLYEAQGALRRLQEDFVYNLQVLEERDHELERYDAAFAQARGLEEARQAEVSELRVEAARLRQALTLEARRREDLQQQHQLKLQEHRLELERIHSDKNSEMDQQREQYEHLKWTLERKLEELDGELALQRQELLLEFESEMQKREHGFRLQADSMSNVVLTHELKVKLLNKELAAVKEATVQAAESLRSAEAANAGLEGELRRSGQELRDLAAAKDARIRDLEGKLDCVQLSRKREEEAFRRKHEELDRLARERDAVLAAVKGAHAEQLRALEARAQELQARCETLELRLRRAEGGQADALKSRDAAMDKLREDASALKSGWDAQIAQLSKEMVAKDLHIQSLQEGEVELKAHLARCQQDIGRYRQQLSEAVERERCLEREKAQRELDWRQRCDGVERDHYRKSEDLIRALTEARDQVSAKLQETERMLRDQEVVLKALTLERDQAVQALRTRGLLPEREVQPYSFPGSVGATGASLTPERAELLLRHHEEEIRESFPSSEIQRLQEQNTSLRRAVAEMRKEMETLSDHVLPPAPSGGQVADTEQPRPSPEAAATVPDHIMVLETEIQNLKHKFKALEEQVEDVFDPPKRSSSYPDSQPSVHTSADVHGGAVSAGGASIGLALGRLRDRAQLVNFLVARLKQKVLQRPLDADTVQHELPREVDQLHLEVSELRGQVAELEGRLGSRPQPRALDKVAVGRQVLPMLGPEVRSTRGSVSSLVTDPTCFDGRNHVYQQDLKWRCLILTDRLELK
;
A
#
# COMPACT_ATOMS: atom_id res chain seq x y z
N MET A 1 0.77 5.57 -13.74
CA MET A 1 0.67 4.22 -13.14
C MET A 1 0.28 3.14 -14.15
N LEU A 2 0.96 3.03 -15.30
CA LEU A 2 0.82 1.86 -16.20
C LEU A 2 2.05 1.65 -17.12
N THR A 3 3.19 2.20 -16.72
CA THR A 3 4.44 2.27 -17.49
C THR A 3 5.66 1.71 -16.73
N ILE A 4 5.51 1.36 -15.45
CA ILE A 4 6.59 0.83 -14.61
C ILE A 4 6.62 -0.72 -14.62
N VAL A 5 5.46 -1.36 -14.81
CA VAL A 5 5.32 -2.83 -14.86
C VAL A 5 5.94 -3.44 -16.14
N SER A 6 6.10 -2.64 -17.20
CA SER A 6 6.60 -3.14 -18.50
C SER A 6 8.12 -3.38 -18.55
N ALA A 7 8.90 -2.88 -17.57
CA ALA A 7 10.36 -2.92 -17.62
C ALA A 7 10.97 -4.18 -16.97
N VAL A 8 10.21 -4.91 -16.15
CA VAL A 8 10.72 -6.06 -15.37
C VAL A 8 10.50 -7.39 -16.11
N LEU A 9 9.48 -7.47 -16.98
CA LEU A 9 9.13 -8.69 -17.73
C LEU A 9 9.91 -8.89 -19.03
N THR A 10 10.59 -7.86 -19.54
CA THR A 10 11.40 -7.94 -20.78
C THR A 10 12.84 -8.41 -20.55
N ALA A 11 13.26 -8.59 -19.30
CA ALA A 11 14.64 -8.97 -18.96
C ALA A 11 14.88 -10.50 -18.90
N PHE A 12 13.88 -11.32 -19.23
CA PHE A 12 13.90 -12.78 -18.98
C PHE A 12 13.65 -13.64 -20.24
N TRP A 13 13.76 -13.05 -21.44
CA TRP A 13 13.42 -13.76 -22.70
C TRP A 13 14.51 -13.76 -23.79
N ASP A 14 15.61 -13.02 -23.62
CA ASP A 14 16.70 -12.94 -24.60
C ASP A 14 18.00 -13.59 -24.07
N SER A 15 18.09 -14.92 -24.15
CA SER A 15 19.36 -15.66 -24.22
C SER A 15 19.15 -17.07 -24.77
N PRO A 16 19.67 -17.40 -25.96
CA PRO A 16 19.69 -18.77 -26.46
C PRO A 16 20.82 -19.57 -25.79
N ASN A 17 20.70 -20.91 -25.85
CA ASN A 17 21.64 -21.91 -25.33
C ASN A 17 21.72 -22.06 -23.80
N THR A 18 20.86 -22.91 -23.25
CA THR A 18 21.34 -24.07 -22.48
C THR A 18 20.35 -25.22 -22.58
N SER A 19 20.78 -26.41 -22.20
CA SER A 19 20.08 -27.68 -22.49
C SER A 19 18.93 -28.00 -21.54
N SER A 20 18.11 -28.94 -22.01
CA SER A 20 17.04 -29.68 -21.33
C SER A 20 17.27 -30.07 -19.86
N ASP A 21 16.14 -30.37 -19.23
CA ASP A 21 15.92 -31.20 -18.04
C ASP A 21 15.91 -30.50 -16.67
N HIS A 22 14.96 -30.98 -15.83
CA HIS A 22 14.55 -30.48 -14.51
C HIS A 22 13.98 -29.05 -14.43
N PHE A 23 12.65 -28.93 -14.29
CA PHE A 23 12.04 -28.32 -13.09
C PHE A 23 10.53 -28.61 -12.91
N ASP A 24 10.10 -29.86 -13.09
CA ASP A 24 8.83 -30.32 -12.49
C ASP A 24 9.01 -30.47 -10.97
N ASN A 25 8.64 -29.43 -10.22
CA ASN A 25 8.14 -29.42 -8.83
C ASN A 25 8.36 -28.04 -8.19
N PHE A 26 7.31 -27.20 -8.12
CA PHE A 26 7.22 -26.14 -7.12
C PHE A 26 5.78 -25.99 -6.63
N SER A 27 5.50 -26.57 -5.47
CA SER A 27 4.21 -26.47 -4.79
C SER A 27 3.95 -25.05 -4.30
N PHE A 28 2.76 -24.52 -4.55
CA PHE A 28 2.33 -23.22 -4.01
C PHE A 28 2.10 -23.33 -2.49
N THR A 29 3.10 -22.99 -1.69
CA THR A 29 2.94 -22.78 -0.24
C THR A 29 2.26 -21.45 0.01
N PHE A 30 0.98 -21.48 0.39
CA PHE A 30 0.26 -20.30 0.89
C PHE A 30 0.92 -19.77 2.17
N PHE A 31 1.30 -18.50 2.17
CA PHE A 31 1.59 -17.73 3.39
C PHE A 31 0.42 -16.78 3.66
N PRO A 32 -0.31 -16.92 4.78
CA PRO A 32 -1.28 -15.92 5.22
C PRO A 32 -0.57 -14.72 5.86
N PHE A 33 -1.02 -13.50 5.54
CA PHE A 33 -0.67 -12.31 6.31
C PHE A 33 -1.58 -12.21 7.54
N PRO A 34 -1.05 -12.07 8.77
CA PRO A 34 -1.84 -11.58 9.89
C PRO A 34 -2.04 -10.06 9.76
N PHE A 35 -3.25 -9.59 9.98
CA PHE A 35 -3.53 -8.15 10.17
C PHE A 35 -4.06 -7.94 11.59
N LEU A 36 -3.52 -6.94 12.27
CA LEU A 36 -3.86 -6.62 13.66
C LEU A 36 -5.31 -6.13 13.78
N PHE A 37 -6.07 -6.73 14.69
CA PHE A 37 -7.24 -6.11 15.30
C PHE A 37 -6.77 -5.40 16.59
N PHE A 38 -7.18 -4.15 16.79
CA PHE A 38 -6.82 -3.40 18.00
C PHE A 38 -7.98 -2.49 18.41
N PHE A 39 -8.65 -2.83 19.52
CA PHE A 39 -9.54 -1.94 20.25
C PHE A 39 -9.44 -2.26 21.75
N LEU A 40 -9.40 -1.21 22.58
CA LEU A 40 -9.19 -1.32 24.03
C LEU A 40 -10.53 -1.50 24.78
N THR A 41 -10.53 -2.40 25.76
CA THR A 41 -10.94 -2.13 27.14
C THR A 41 -10.11 -3.05 28.05
N CYS A 42 -9.19 -2.58 28.89
CA CYS A 42 -9.45 -1.87 30.15
C CYS A 42 -10.25 -2.69 31.18
N SER A 43 -9.60 -3.65 31.84
CA SER A 43 -9.84 -4.02 33.25
C SER A 43 -8.78 -5.02 33.75
N ASP A 44 -7.68 -4.51 34.32
CA ASP A 44 -6.78 -5.28 35.19
C ASP A 44 -6.38 -4.38 36.34
N ASN A 45 -6.92 -4.66 37.54
CA ASN A 45 -6.73 -3.81 38.71
C ASN A 45 -6.95 -4.64 39.98
N TYR A 46 -5.91 -4.74 40.83
CA TYR A 46 -5.86 -5.47 42.09
C TYR A 46 -6.19 -6.98 42.06
N TYR A 47 -5.15 -7.81 42.20
CA TYR A 47 -4.98 -8.66 43.40
C TYR A 47 -3.50 -9.01 43.61
N GLN A 48 -2.75 -8.11 44.26
CA GLN A 48 -1.55 -8.49 45.00
C GLN A 48 -1.96 -8.87 46.41
N THR A 49 -1.79 -10.14 46.77
CA THR A 49 -1.83 -10.62 48.16
C THR A 49 -0.58 -11.48 48.41
N PRO A 50 0.20 -11.20 49.47
CA PRO A 50 1.50 -11.84 49.67
C PRO A 50 1.36 -13.26 50.22
N LEU A 51 2.22 -14.17 49.74
CA LEU A 51 2.51 -15.44 50.40
C LEU A 51 3.29 -15.19 51.70
N ILE A 52 2.58 -14.97 52.80
CA ILE A 52 3.15 -14.98 54.14
C ILE A 52 3.04 -16.41 54.69
N GLY A 53 4.07 -17.21 54.43
CA GLY A 53 4.29 -18.44 55.18
C GLY A 53 4.98 -18.14 56.51
N PRO A 54 4.45 -18.66 57.61
CA PRO A 54 5.30 -19.30 58.60
C PRO A 54 4.90 -20.76 58.76
N GLU A 55 5.80 -21.69 58.44
CA GLU A 55 5.69 -23.07 58.90
C GLU A 55 5.97 -23.11 60.41
N THR A 56 4.94 -22.87 61.22
CA THR A 56 4.97 -23.23 62.64
C THR A 56 4.74 -24.74 62.79
N CYS A 57 5.83 -25.50 62.66
CA CYS A 57 5.89 -26.89 63.08
C CYS A 57 5.63 -26.99 64.60
N VAL A 58 4.37 -27.08 65.00
CA VAL A 58 4.01 -27.55 66.35
C VAL A 58 4.25 -29.05 66.37
N VAL A 59 5.48 -29.42 66.73
CA VAL A 59 5.83 -30.77 67.14
C VAL A 59 4.87 -31.18 68.25
N LEU A 60 4.19 -32.31 68.09
CA LEU A 60 3.54 -32.99 69.20
C LEU A 60 4.64 -33.52 70.12
N ALA A 61 5.00 -32.73 71.13
CA ALA A 61 5.93 -33.12 72.16
C ALA A 61 5.26 -34.20 73.04
N GLU A 62 5.65 -35.46 72.84
CA GLU A 62 5.39 -36.52 73.81
C GLU A 62 6.30 -36.35 75.05
N ASP A 63 6.07 -35.27 75.80
CA ASP A 63 6.72 -35.03 77.09
C ASP A 63 6.15 -35.99 78.15
N SER A 64 6.60 -37.25 78.09
CA SER A 64 6.51 -38.21 79.18
C SER A 64 7.87 -38.43 79.86
N PRO A 65 8.15 -37.69 80.95
CA PRO A 65 9.13 -38.17 81.92
C PRO A 65 8.61 -38.03 83.36
N LEU A 66 7.88 -39.04 83.85
CA LEU A 66 7.77 -39.32 85.29
C LEU A 66 8.12 -40.77 85.59
N THR A 67 9.43 -41.03 85.59
CA THR A 67 10.00 -42.06 86.45
C THR A 67 9.78 -41.69 87.92
N GLU A 68 8.93 -42.42 88.63
CA GLU A 68 8.97 -42.46 90.10
C GLU A 68 9.55 -43.79 90.58
N HIS A 69 10.32 -43.71 91.68
CA HIS A 69 11.10 -44.83 92.18
C HIS A 69 10.28 -45.75 93.08
N THR A 70 10.53 -47.05 92.98
CA THR A 70 10.22 -48.02 94.04
C THR A 70 11.02 -47.68 95.30
N ALA A 71 10.38 -46.98 96.24
CA ALA A 71 10.93 -46.68 97.56
C ALA A 71 10.13 -47.44 98.64
N CYS A 72 10.61 -48.62 99.02
CA CYS A 72 10.05 -49.35 100.17
C CYS A 72 10.21 -48.52 101.45
N THR A 73 9.11 -47.93 101.92
CA THR A 73 9.06 -47.22 103.20
C THR A 73 8.05 -47.92 104.11
N SER A 74 8.43 -48.19 105.36
CA SER A 74 7.64 -49.01 106.29
C SER A 74 6.33 -48.34 106.70
N ALA A 75 5.26 -49.14 106.79
CA ALA A 75 3.95 -48.67 107.20
C ALA A 75 3.89 -48.28 108.69
N PRO A 76 3.37 -47.09 109.02
CA PRO A 76 2.66 -46.87 110.28
C PRO A 76 1.18 -47.27 110.10
N MET A 77 0.68 -48.16 110.96
CA MET A 77 -0.76 -48.45 111.05
C MET A 77 -1.50 -47.22 111.59
N LEU A 78 -2.04 -46.39 110.69
CA LEU A 78 -3.07 -45.41 111.06
C LEU A 78 -4.42 -46.13 111.26
N PRO A 79 -5.26 -45.66 112.20
CA PRO A 79 -6.46 -46.38 112.61
C PRO A 79 -7.49 -46.44 111.46
N LEU A 80 -8.28 -47.53 111.46
CA LEU A 80 -9.38 -47.71 110.52
C LEU A 80 -10.34 -46.51 110.61
N PRO A 81 -10.62 -45.78 109.52
CA PRO A 81 -11.61 -44.71 109.54
C PRO A 81 -13.00 -45.30 109.81
N SER A 82 -13.85 -44.56 110.52
CA SER A 82 -15.25 -44.96 110.69
C SER A 82 -16.00 -44.90 109.35
N ASP A 83 -17.06 -45.72 109.21
CA ASP A 83 -17.84 -45.80 107.96
C ASP A 83 -18.38 -44.44 107.48
N GLN A 84 -18.61 -43.49 108.39
CA GLN A 84 -18.99 -42.12 108.07
C GLN A 84 -17.90 -41.33 107.33
N ALA A 85 -16.62 -41.53 107.66
CA ALA A 85 -15.51 -40.88 106.95
C ALA A 85 -15.28 -41.53 105.57
N LEU A 86 -15.43 -42.85 105.48
CA LEU A 86 -15.32 -43.57 104.21
C LEU A 86 -16.45 -43.20 103.24
N SER A 87 -17.70 -43.17 103.73
CA SER A 87 -18.87 -42.79 102.92
C SER A 87 -18.86 -41.31 102.51
N GLN A 88 -18.34 -40.39 103.33
CA GLN A 88 -18.10 -39.00 102.91
C GLN A 88 -17.05 -38.88 101.80
N LEU A 89 -15.99 -39.70 101.83
CA LEU A 89 -14.99 -39.73 100.77
C LEU A 89 -15.54 -40.37 99.49
N LEU A 90 -16.33 -41.44 99.59
CA LEU A 90 -17.04 -42.04 98.45
C LEU A 90 -18.03 -41.06 97.83
N ALA A 91 -18.85 -40.36 98.62
CA ALA A 91 -19.78 -39.35 98.12
C ALA A 91 -19.04 -38.24 97.34
N ARG A 92 -17.90 -37.76 97.85
CA ARG A 92 -17.05 -36.79 97.13
C ARG A 92 -16.45 -37.36 95.85
N LYS A 93 -16.02 -38.63 95.83
CA LYS A 93 -15.52 -39.27 94.60
C LYS A 93 -16.62 -39.59 93.59
N GLU A 94 -17.85 -39.83 94.03
CA GLU A 94 -19.03 -39.87 93.17
C GLU A 94 -19.41 -38.47 92.63
N GLU A 95 -19.22 -37.41 93.43
CA GLU A 95 -19.39 -36.01 92.99
C GLU A 95 -18.34 -35.64 91.94
N GLU A 96 -17.05 -35.81 92.23
CA GLU A 96 -15.95 -35.62 91.28
C GLU A 96 -16.15 -36.47 90.00
N TRP A 97 -16.58 -37.73 90.12
CA TRP A 97 -16.84 -38.59 88.97
C TRP A 97 -18.06 -38.13 88.15
N ARG A 98 -19.14 -37.69 88.81
CA ARG A 98 -20.31 -37.09 88.13
C ARG A 98 -19.96 -35.77 87.44
N GLU A 99 -19.11 -34.95 88.04
CA GLU A 99 -18.59 -33.71 87.45
C GLU A 99 -17.69 -34.00 86.24
N LEU A 100 -16.74 -34.92 86.36
CA LEU A 100 -15.90 -35.36 85.24
C LEU A 100 -16.71 -36.02 84.12
N GLN A 101 -17.77 -36.77 84.45
CA GLN A 101 -18.69 -37.33 83.46
C GLN A 101 -19.51 -36.24 82.78
N ALA A 102 -20.03 -35.25 83.52
CA ALA A 102 -20.75 -34.12 82.96
C ALA A 102 -19.85 -33.24 82.06
N GLN A 103 -18.61 -32.96 82.48
CA GLN A 103 -17.60 -32.28 81.66
C GLN A 103 -17.28 -33.08 80.39
N ARG A 104 -17.12 -34.41 80.50
CA ARG A 104 -16.90 -35.27 79.33
C ARG A 104 -18.10 -35.26 78.37
N CYS A 105 -19.33 -35.29 78.87
CA CYS A 105 -20.53 -35.13 78.04
C CYS A 105 -20.57 -33.76 77.37
N GLN A 106 -20.32 -32.67 78.10
CA GLN A 106 -20.27 -31.30 77.55
C GLN A 106 -19.20 -31.15 76.46
N LEU A 107 -18.00 -31.71 76.65
CA LEU A 107 -16.93 -31.70 75.64
C LEU A 107 -17.31 -32.55 74.41
N GLN A 108 -18.02 -33.66 74.59
CA GLN A 108 -18.53 -34.48 73.48
C GLN A 108 -19.69 -33.79 72.75
N GLU A 109 -20.59 -33.10 73.46
CA GLU A 109 -21.67 -32.31 72.89
C GLU A 109 -21.14 -31.09 72.12
N ALA A 110 -20.13 -30.39 72.64
CA ALA A 110 -19.43 -29.31 71.94
C ALA A 110 -18.75 -29.81 70.67
N ALA A 111 -17.93 -30.87 70.76
CA ALA A 111 -17.27 -31.46 69.60
C ALA A 111 -18.27 -31.98 68.53
N LEU A 112 -19.45 -32.46 68.95
CA LEU A 112 -20.54 -32.79 68.04
C LEU A 112 -21.17 -31.55 67.40
N GLN A 113 -21.36 -30.44 68.14
CA GLN A 113 -21.89 -29.18 67.59
C GLN A 113 -20.91 -28.53 66.61
N ASP A 114 -19.61 -28.55 66.91
CA ASP A 114 -18.54 -28.11 66.00
C ASP A 114 -18.53 -28.95 64.73
N ALA A 115 -18.57 -30.29 64.86
CA ALA A 115 -18.62 -31.20 63.71
C ALA A 115 -19.88 -30.99 62.84
N HIS A 116 -21.06 -30.76 63.45
CA HIS A 116 -22.28 -30.44 62.69
C HIS A 116 -22.17 -29.08 61.98
N SER A 117 -21.55 -28.08 62.62
CA SER A 117 -21.34 -26.75 62.05
C SER A 117 -20.42 -26.82 60.83
N GLN A 118 -19.27 -27.51 60.96
CA GLN A 118 -18.35 -27.78 59.85
C GLN A 118 -19.03 -28.55 58.70
N LEU A 119 -19.90 -29.51 59.00
CA LEU A 119 -20.67 -30.25 57.99
C LEU A 119 -21.67 -29.32 57.26
N TYR A 120 -22.29 -28.38 57.97
CA TYR A 120 -23.21 -27.40 57.40
C TYR A 120 -22.48 -26.37 56.51
N GLU A 121 -21.31 -25.91 56.94
CA GLU A 121 -20.42 -25.05 56.16
C GLU A 121 -19.90 -25.74 54.91
N ALA A 122 -19.46 -27.00 55.01
CA ALA A 122 -19.02 -27.80 53.88
C ALA A 122 -20.15 -28.06 52.86
N GLN A 123 -21.38 -28.30 53.33
CA GLN A 123 -22.56 -28.38 52.46
C GLN A 123 -22.89 -27.02 51.80
N GLY A 124 -22.72 -25.91 52.51
CA GLY A 124 -22.86 -24.56 51.95
C GLY A 124 -21.83 -24.25 50.87
N ALA A 125 -20.56 -24.62 51.10
CA ALA A 125 -19.47 -24.49 50.13
C ALA A 125 -19.72 -25.35 48.88
N LEU A 126 -20.16 -26.60 49.07
CA LEU A 126 -20.50 -27.50 47.95
C LEU A 126 -21.65 -26.96 47.08
N ARG A 127 -22.68 -26.35 47.68
CA ARG A 127 -23.78 -25.73 46.92
C ARG A 127 -23.31 -24.54 46.09
N ARG A 128 -22.53 -23.63 46.68
CA ARG A 128 -21.91 -22.51 45.94
C ARG A 128 -21.07 -23.01 44.77
N LEU A 129 -20.22 -24.01 45.00
CA LEU A 129 -19.41 -24.60 43.94
C LEU A 129 -20.25 -25.25 42.83
N GLN A 130 -21.41 -25.84 43.17
CA GLN A 130 -22.37 -26.35 42.17
C GLN A 130 -23.05 -25.21 41.37
N GLU A 131 -23.42 -24.12 42.04
CA GLU A 131 -23.96 -22.91 41.42
C GLU A 131 -22.91 -22.28 40.47
N ASP A 132 -21.66 -22.17 40.91
CA ASP A 132 -20.51 -21.71 40.12
C ASP A 132 -20.26 -22.62 38.90
N PHE A 133 -20.33 -23.94 39.05
CA PHE A 133 -20.17 -24.87 37.92
C PHE A 133 -21.30 -24.74 36.88
N VAL A 134 -22.56 -24.55 37.31
CA VAL A 134 -23.69 -24.33 36.40
C VAL A 134 -23.55 -22.99 35.66
N TYR A 135 -23.15 -21.93 36.35
CA TYR A 135 -22.88 -20.62 35.74
C TYR A 135 -21.73 -20.69 34.72
N ASN A 136 -20.61 -21.34 35.07
CA ASN A 136 -19.48 -21.51 34.15
C ASN A 136 -19.86 -22.32 32.91
N LEU A 137 -20.75 -23.33 33.03
CA LEU A 137 -21.25 -24.07 31.88
C LEU A 137 -22.12 -23.19 30.96
N GLN A 138 -23.01 -22.37 31.52
CA GLN A 138 -23.82 -21.42 30.73
C GLN A 138 -22.95 -20.41 29.98
N VAL A 139 -21.90 -19.88 30.62
CA VAL A 139 -20.95 -18.94 29.99
C VAL A 139 -20.10 -19.61 28.88
N LEU A 140 -19.90 -20.94 28.93
CA LEU A 140 -19.31 -21.70 27.83
C LEU A 140 -20.31 -21.90 26.69
N GLU A 141 -21.54 -22.31 26.98
CA GLU A 141 -22.61 -22.44 25.99
C GLU A 141 -22.87 -21.11 25.25
N GLU A 142 -22.91 -19.98 25.96
CA GLU A 142 -23.05 -18.65 25.34
C GLU A 142 -21.88 -18.33 24.39
N ARG A 143 -20.64 -18.67 24.77
CA ARG A 143 -19.45 -18.48 23.94
C ARG A 143 -19.44 -19.36 22.70
N ASP A 144 -19.88 -20.61 22.80
CA ASP A 144 -19.98 -21.52 21.64
C ASP A 144 -20.99 -20.96 20.63
N HIS A 145 -22.14 -20.46 21.08
CA HIS A 145 -23.11 -19.77 20.21
C HIS A 145 -22.58 -18.44 19.63
N GLU A 146 -21.65 -17.75 20.29
CA GLU A 146 -20.97 -16.58 19.72
C GLU A 146 -19.95 -16.99 18.65
N LEU A 147 -19.16 -18.05 18.89
CA LEU A 147 -18.21 -18.59 17.93
C LEU A 147 -18.92 -19.08 16.65
N GLU A 148 -20.04 -19.79 16.77
CA GLU A 148 -20.87 -20.19 15.63
C GLU A 148 -21.34 -18.97 14.80
N ARG A 149 -21.69 -17.85 15.44
CA ARG A 149 -22.07 -16.61 14.75
C ARG A 149 -20.88 -15.98 14.02
N TYR A 150 -19.69 -15.99 14.62
CA TYR A 150 -18.47 -15.48 13.98
C TYR A 150 -18.05 -16.35 12.80
N ASP A 151 -18.11 -17.68 12.91
CA ASP A 151 -17.83 -18.60 11.80
C ASP A 151 -18.84 -18.44 10.66
N ALA A 152 -20.14 -18.31 10.97
CA ALA A 152 -21.17 -18.05 9.98
C ALA A 152 -20.98 -16.69 9.29
N ALA A 153 -20.56 -15.65 10.02
CA ALA A 153 -20.24 -14.33 9.46
C ALA A 153 -18.97 -14.36 8.60
N PHE A 154 -17.94 -15.10 9.02
CA PHE A 154 -16.69 -15.27 8.29
C PHE A 154 -16.91 -16.05 6.98
N ALA A 155 -17.72 -17.12 7.00
CA ALA A 155 -18.13 -17.86 5.81
C ALA A 155 -18.89 -16.97 4.81
N GLN A 156 -19.80 -16.12 5.28
CA GLN A 156 -20.51 -15.13 4.44
C GLN A 156 -19.55 -14.10 3.85
N ALA A 157 -18.67 -13.51 4.66
CA ALA A 157 -17.69 -12.52 4.20
C ALA A 157 -16.74 -13.11 3.15
N ARG A 158 -16.29 -14.36 3.37
CA ARG A 158 -15.47 -15.12 2.43
C ARG A 158 -16.22 -15.38 1.11
N GLY A 159 -17.47 -15.84 1.16
CA GLY A 159 -18.26 -16.09 -0.04
C GLY A 159 -18.51 -14.82 -0.87
N LEU A 160 -18.68 -13.66 -0.22
CA LEU A 160 -18.78 -12.36 -0.90
C LEU A 160 -17.46 -11.95 -1.56
N GLU A 161 -16.31 -12.25 -0.96
CA GLU A 161 -15.00 -11.94 -1.55
C GLU A 161 -14.63 -12.91 -2.67
N GLU A 162 -14.98 -14.19 -2.56
CA GLU A 162 -14.86 -15.17 -3.65
C GLU A 162 -15.74 -14.79 -4.86
N ALA A 163 -16.96 -14.28 -4.62
CA ALA A 163 -17.83 -13.74 -5.67
C ALA A 163 -17.23 -12.49 -6.35
N ARG A 164 -16.73 -11.52 -5.58
CA ARG A 164 -16.03 -10.33 -6.13
C ARG A 164 -14.79 -10.71 -6.93
N GLN A 165 -14.03 -11.71 -6.47
CA GLN A 165 -12.86 -12.19 -7.19
C GLN A 165 -13.25 -12.85 -8.53
N ALA A 166 -14.41 -13.51 -8.60
CA ALA A 166 -14.98 -13.98 -9.85
C ALA A 166 -15.35 -12.81 -10.78
N GLU A 167 -16.12 -11.82 -10.31
CA GLU A 167 -16.44 -10.59 -11.07
C GLU A 167 -15.17 -9.90 -11.61
N VAL A 168 -14.16 -9.74 -10.76
CA VAL A 168 -12.85 -9.16 -11.13
C VAL A 168 -12.12 -10.03 -12.16
N SER A 169 -12.27 -11.35 -12.14
CA SER A 169 -11.71 -12.25 -13.15
C SER A 169 -12.41 -12.09 -14.51
N GLU A 170 -13.74 -11.97 -14.52
CA GLU A 170 -14.53 -11.74 -15.73
C GLU A 170 -14.20 -10.37 -16.35
N LEU A 171 -14.21 -9.31 -15.55
CA LEU A 171 -13.83 -7.95 -15.99
C LEU A 171 -12.37 -7.89 -16.50
N ARG A 172 -11.44 -8.70 -15.96
CA ARG A 172 -10.08 -8.84 -16.51
C ARG A 172 -10.08 -9.49 -17.89
N VAL A 173 -10.90 -10.53 -18.10
CA VAL A 173 -11.07 -11.21 -19.40
C VAL A 173 -11.72 -10.28 -20.42
N GLU A 174 -12.74 -9.52 -20.04
CA GLU A 174 -13.37 -8.51 -20.90
C GLU A 174 -12.40 -7.38 -21.26
N ALA A 175 -11.65 -6.86 -20.28
CA ALA A 175 -10.63 -5.85 -20.54
C ALA A 175 -9.50 -6.37 -21.44
N ALA A 176 -9.20 -7.68 -21.43
CA ALA A 176 -8.28 -8.30 -22.39
C ALA A 176 -8.89 -8.36 -23.80
N ARG A 177 -10.14 -8.82 -23.94
CA ARG A 177 -10.89 -8.84 -25.22
C ARG A 177 -11.01 -7.45 -25.83
N LEU A 178 -11.34 -6.43 -25.04
CA LEU A 178 -11.45 -5.03 -25.50
C LEU A 178 -10.10 -4.46 -25.93
N ARG A 179 -8.99 -4.80 -25.25
CA ARG A 179 -7.64 -4.42 -25.69
C ARG A 179 -7.25 -5.07 -27.02
N GLN A 180 -7.61 -6.34 -27.23
CA GLN A 180 -7.39 -7.03 -28.50
C GLN A 180 -8.23 -6.42 -29.64
N ALA A 181 -9.50 -6.08 -29.38
CA ALA A 181 -10.34 -5.36 -30.34
C ALA A 181 -9.76 -3.98 -30.69
N LEU A 182 -9.24 -3.24 -29.69
CA LEU A 182 -8.60 -1.94 -29.88
C LEU A 182 -7.33 -2.03 -30.76
N THR A 183 -6.46 -3.04 -30.57
CA THR A 183 -5.25 -3.19 -31.38
C THR A 183 -5.54 -3.67 -32.80
N LEU A 184 -6.58 -4.48 -33.00
CA LEU A 184 -7.08 -4.82 -34.35
C LEU A 184 -7.66 -3.58 -35.06
N GLU A 185 -8.40 -2.73 -34.35
CA GLU A 185 -8.92 -1.47 -34.88
C GLU A 185 -7.83 -0.41 -35.12
N ALA A 186 -6.73 -0.41 -34.36
CA ALA A 186 -5.57 0.42 -34.64
C ALA A 186 -4.90 0.02 -35.97
N ARG A 187 -4.59 -1.28 -36.13
CA ARG A 187 -4.02 -1.83 -37.38
C ARG A 187 -4.90 -1.53 -38.59
N ARG A 188 -6.22 -1.76 -38.50
CA ARG A 188 -7.17 -1.41 -39.58
C ARG A 188 -7.12 0.06 -39.98
N ARG A 189 -6.87 0.98 -39.04
CA ARG A 189 -6.73 2.42 -39.34
C ARG A 189 -5.37 2.74 -39.96
N GLU A 190 -4.31 2.07 -39.51
CA GLU A 190 -2.96 2.16 -40.11
C GLU A 190 -2.98 1.63 -41.57
N ASP A 191 -3.60 0.48 -41.82
CA ASP A 191 -3.79 -0.12 -43.16
C ASP A 191 -4.55 0.85 -44.09
N LEU A 192 -5.67 1.42 -43.61
CA LEU A 192 -6.46 2.38 -44.37
C LEU A 192 -5.71 3.70 -44.60
N GLN A 193 -4.89 4.16 -43.65
CA GLN A 193 -4.04 5.34 -43.83
C GLN A 193 -2.95 5.09 -44.89
N GLN A 194 -2.30 3.92 -44.87
CA GLN A 194 -1.34 3.52 -45.90
C GLN A 194 -2.01 3.45 -47.28
N GLN A 195 -3.18 2.83 -47.39
CA GLN A 195 -3.95 2.78 -48.64
C GLN A 195 -4.34 4.17 -49.17
N HIS A 196 -4.68 5.12 -48.29
CA HIS A 196 -4.94 6.50 -48.70
C HIS A 196 -3.66 7.24 -49.12
N GLN A 197 -2.52 6.99 -48.46
CA GLN A 197 -1.23 7.57 -48.85
C GLN A 197 -0.77 7.05 -50.22
N LEU A 198 -0.90 5.75 -50.48
CA LEU A 198 -0.60 5.15 -51.78
C LEU A 198 -1.45 5.76 -52.90
N LYS A 199 -2.77 5.87 -52.72
CA LYS A 199 -3.67 6.52 -53.70
C LYS A 199 -3.32 7.99 -53.96
N LEU A 200 -2.87 8.71 -52.93
CA LEU A 200 -2.39 10.09 -53.09
C LEU A 200 -1.04 10.18 -53.82
N GLN A 201 -0.21 9.14 -53.78
CA GLN A 201 1.00 9.03 -54.60
C GLN A 201 0.65 8.65 -56.05
N GLU A 202 -0.25 7.68 -56.25
CA GLU A 202 -0.77 7.29 -57.56
C GLU A 202 -1.34 8.50 -58.31
N HIS A 203 -2.27 9.26 -57.70
CA HIS A 203 -2.86 10.44 -58.32
C HIS A 203 -1.87 11.59 -58.57
N ARG A 204 -0.78 11.71 -57.78
CA ARG A 204 0.30 12.66 -58.08
C ARG A 204 1.07 12.25 -59.33
N LEU A 205 1.47 10.98 -59.42
CA LEU A 205 2.16 10.43 -60.59
C LEU A 205 1.29 10.45 -61.85
N GLU A 206 -0.03 10.28 -61.74
CA GLU A 206 -0.98 10.46 -62.84
C GLU A 206 -1.01 11.91 -63.34
N LEU A 207 -1.06 12.89 -62.43
CA LEU A 207 -1.08 14.31 -62.80
C LEU A 207 0.29 14.80 -63.31
N GLU A 208 1.40 14.31 -62.76
CA GLU A 208 2.76 14.55 -63.28
C GLU A 208 2.90 14.04 -64.72
N ARG A 209 2.35 12.87 -65.04
CA ARG A 209 2.28 12.35 -66.43
C ARG A 209 1.42 13.24 -67.33
N ILE A 210 0.20 13.58 -66.90
CA ILE A 210 -0.69 14.46 -67.69
C ILE A 210 -0.02 15.81 -67.98
N HIS A 211 0.74 16.36 -67.03
CA HIS A 211 1.51 17.57 -67.23
C HIS A 211 2.70 17.34 -68.18
N SER A 212 3.49 16.27 -68.05
CA SER A 212 4.57 15.99 -69.01
C SER A 212 4.05 15.75 -70.43
N ASP A 213 2.93 15.04 -70.57
CA ASP A 213 2.29 14.76 -71.85
C ASP A 213 1.82 16.07 -72.49
N LYS A 214 1.12 16.92 -71.72
CA LYS A 214 0.70 18.25 -72.18
C LYS A 214 1.89 19.11 -72.56
N ASN A 215 2.90 19.25 -71.71
CA ASN A 215 4.11 20.01 -72.03
C ASN A 215 4.78 19.51 -73.33
N SER A 216 4.72 18.19 -73.61
CA SER A 216 5.24 17.63 -74.86
C SER A 216 4.39 17.96 -76.10
N GLU A 217 3.06 17.98 -76.00
CA GLU A 217 2.17 18.48 -77.07
C GLU A 217 2.42 19.96 -77.32
N MET A 218 2.53 20.72 -76.24
CA MET A 218 2.71 22.15 -76.21
C MET A 218 4.07 22.56 -76.83
N ASP A 219 5.17 21.84 -76.52
CA ASP A 219 6.46 22.02 -77.19
C ASP A 219 6.46 21.57 -78.66
N GLN A 220 5.77 20.49 -79.03
CA GLN A 220 5.60 20.12 -80.45
C GLN A 220 4.91 21.24 -81.25
N GLN A 221 3.92 21.91 -80.65
CA GLN A 221 3.25 23.05 -81.28
C GLN A 221 4.17 24.30 -81.36
N ARG A 222 5.14 24.47 -80.45
CA ARG A 222 6.21 25.49 -80.59
C ARG A 222 7.06 25.25 -81.82
N GLU A 223 7.53 24.02 -82.00
CA GLU A 223 8.36 23.63 -83.14
C GLU A 223 7.61 23.83 -84.47
N GLN A 224 6.33 23.47 -84.51
CA GLN A 224 5.46 23.69 -85.67
C GLN A 224 5.30 25.18 -86.03
N TYR A 225 5.02 26.04 -85.04
CA TYR A 225 4.87 27.48 -85.28
C TYR A 225 6.18 28.13 -85.70
N GLU A 226 7.30 27.85 -85.01
CA GLU A 226 8.60 28.45 -85.36
C GLU A 226 9.09 27.97 -86.74
N HIS A 227 8.82 26.72 -87.13
CA HIS A 227 9.04 26.24 -88.50
C HIS A 227 8.16 26.98 -89.54
N LEU A 228 6.87 27.19 -89.24
CA LEU A 228 5.97 27.94 -90.12
C LEU A 228 6.41 29.41 -90.25
N LYS A 229 6.74 30.05 -89.14
CA LYS A 229 7.26 31.42 -89.06
C LYS A 229 8.53 31.56 -89.88
N TRP A 230 9.54 30.70 -89.68
CA TRP A 230 10.77 30.70 -90.48
C TRP A 230 10.48 30.51 -91.98
N THR A 231 9.52 29.64 -92.32
CA THR A 231 9.09 29.41 -93.71
C THR A 231 8.41 30.65 -94.33
N LEU A 232 7.73 31.46 -93.52
CA LEU A 232 7.11 32.73 -93.95
C LEU A 232 8.13 33.87 -94.02
N GLU A 233 9.04 33.97 -93.05
CA GLU A 233 10.14 34.94 -93.02
C GLU A 233 11.03 34.77 -94.27
N ARG A 234 11.45 33.54 -94.59
CA ARG A 234 12.20 33.25 -95.82
C ARG A 234 11.43 33.62 -97.09
N LYS A 235 10.11 33.41 -97.14
CA LYS A 235 9.27 33.82 -98.29
C LYS A 235 9.14 35.33 -98.43
N LEU A 236 9.17 36.07 -97.33
CA LEU A 236 9.22 37.54 -97.36
C LEU A 236 10.58 38.02 -97.89
N GLU A 237 11.68 37.41 -97.45
CA GLU A 237 13.02 37.68 -97.99
C GLU A 237 13.13 37.36 -99.49
N GLU A 238 12.57 36.24 -99.94
CA GLU A 238 12.47 35.85 -101.36
C GLU A 238 11.69 36.92 -102.16
N LEU A 239 10.51 37.35 -101.70
CA LEU A 239 9.68 38.36 -102.37
C LEU A 239 10.27 39.78 -102.34
N ASP A 240 10.90 40.20 -101.24
CA ASP A 240 11.61 41.49 -101.17
C ASP A 240 12.83 41.50 -102.11
N GLY A 241 13.47 40.34 -102.31
CA GLY A 241 14.50 40.13 -103.35
C GLY A 241 13.95 40.31 -104.76
N GLU A 242 12.83 39.66 -105.10
CA GLU A 242 12.16 39.83 -106.40
C GLU A 242 11.72 41.28 -106.64
N LEU A 243 11.17 41.95 -105.61
CA LEU A 243 10.79 43.36 -105.68
C LEU A 243 12.00 44.30 -105.82
N ALA A 244 13.16 43.94 -105.27
CA ALA A 244 14.40 44.70 -105.46
C ALA A 244 14.90 44.57 -106.91
N LEU A 245 14.85 43.37 -107.50
CA LEU A 245 15.21 43.12 -108.90
C LEU A 245 14.28 43.90 -109.86
N GLN A 246 12.96 43.80 -109.70
CA GLN A 246 12.00 44.54 -110.52
C GLN A 246 12.22 46.06 -110.47
N ARG A 247 12.59 46.62 -109.31
CA ARG A 247 12.95 48.04 -109.17
C ARG A 247 14.23 48.37 -109.93
N GLN A 248 15.23 47.49 -109.89
CA GLN A 248 16.50 47.68 -110.62
C GLN A 248 16.30 47.60 -112.13
N GLU A 249 15.50 46.64 -112.61
CA GLU A 249 15.12 46.50 -114.02
C GLU A 249 14.41 47.77 -114.54
N LEU A 250 13.37 48.23 -113.84
CA LEU A 250 12.64 49.46 -114.21
C LEU A 250 13.54 50.70 -114.22
N LEU A 251 14.49 50.83 -113.28
CA LEU A 251 15.45 51.93 -113.27
C LEU A 251 16.36 51.90 -114.51
N LEU A 252 16.88 50.73 -114.89
CA LEU A 252 17.69 50.56 -116.10
C LEU A 252 16.88 50.83 -117.38
N GLU A 253 15.62 50.43 -117.43
CA GLU A 253 14.71 50.79 -118.54
C GLU A 253 14.53 52.30 -118.66
N PHE A 254 14.22 53.00 -117.55
CA PHE A 254 14.07 54.45 -117.51
C PHE A 254 15.36 55.18 -117.91
N GLU A 255 16.52 54.73 -117.45
CA GLU A 255 17.82 55.27 -117.87
C GLU A 255 18.03 55.11 -119.38
N SER A 256 17.72 53.94 -119.94
CA SER A 256 17.84 53.70 -121.39
C SER A 256 16.92 54.61 -122.22
N GLU A 257 15.69 54.84 -121.76
CA GLU A 257 14.72 55.72 -122.43
C GLU A 257 15.11 57.20 -122.32
N MET A 258 15.64 57.62 -121.17
CA MET A 258 16.17 58.97 -120.99
C MET A 258 17.37 59.23 -121.93
N GLN A 259 18.31 58.28 -122.03
CA GLN A 259 19.46 58.37 -122.94
C GLN A 259 19.02 58.48 -124.41
N LYS A 260 18.03 57.69 -124.85
CA LYS A 260 17.45 57.77 -126.21
C LYS A 260 16.84 59.15 -126.49
N ARG A 261 16.05 59.68 -125.55
CA ARG A 261 15.39 61.01 -125.69
C ARG A 261 16.41 62.13 -125.71
N GLU A 262 17.41 62.08 -124.82
CA GLU A 262 18.49 63.07 -124.77
C GLU A 262 19.30 63.07 -126.09
N HIS A 263 19.63 61.90 -126.64
CA HIS A 263 20.28 61.79 -127.95
C HIS A 263 19.43 62.39 -129.08
N GLY A 264 18.11 62.14 -129.08
CA GLY A 264 17.16 62.75 -130.02
C GLY A 264 17.13 64.28 -129.94
N PHE A 265 17.10 64.85 -128.73
CA PHE A 265 17.13 66.31 -128.55
C PHE A 265 18.45 66.95 -129.03
N ARG A 266 19.60 66.29 -128.81
CA ARG A 266 20.90 66.76 -129.34
C ARG A 266 20.88 66.85 -130.87
N LEU A 267 20.45 65.78 -131.55
CA LEU A 267 20.30 65.74 -133.01
C LEU A 267 19.35 66.83 -133.54
N GLN A 268 18.25 67.09 -132.83
CA GLN A 268 17.32 68.16 -133.21
C GLN A 268 17.97 69.55 -133.07
N ALA A 269 18.71 69.82 -131.99
CA ALA A 269 19.42 71.09 -131.80
C ALA A 269 20.46 71.34 -132.90
N ASP A 270 21.25 70.32 -133.26
CA ASP A 270 22.24 70.39 -134.35
C ASP A 270 21.55 70.71 -135.69
N SER A 271 20.39 70.09 -135.97
CA SER A 271 19.62 70.37 -137.19
C SER A 271 19.12 71.83 -137.25
N MET A 272 18.66 72.39 -136.12
CA MET A 272 18.17 73.77 -136.05
C MET A 272 19.31 74.79 -136.21
N SER A 273 20.47 74.52 -135.62
CA SER A 273 21.67 75.37 -135.75
C SER A 273 22.07 75.59 -137.22
N ASN A 274 22.06 74.52 -138.02
CA ASN A 274 22.31 74.59 -139.47
C ASN A 274 21.28 75.45 -140.21
N VAL A 275 19.99 75.37 -139.86
CA VAL A 275 18.94 76.19 -140.51
C VAL A 275 19.10 77.68 -140.20
N VAL A 276 19.45 78.05 -138.96
CA VAL A 276 19.68 79.46 -138.58
C VAL A 276 20.81 80.08 -139.40
N LEU A 277 21.93 79.37 -139.57
CA LEU A 277 23.10 79.81 -140.33
C LEU A 277 22.74 80.18 -141.79
N THR A 278 21.84 79.41 -142.43
CA THR A 278 21.39 79.72 -143.80
C THR A 278 20.53 80.98 -143.91
N HIS A 279 19.79 81.34 -142.85
CA HIS A 279 18.92 82.52 -142.85
C HIS A 279 19.70 83.82 -142.65
N GLU A 280 20.72 83.83 -141.79
CA GLU A 280 21.57 85.02 -141.59
C GLU A 280 22.26 85.50 -142.87
N LEU A 281 22.69 84.56 -143.73
CA LEU A 281 23.31 84.87 -145.01
C LEU A 281 22.33 85.56 -145.98
N LYS A 282 21.04 85.24 -145.89
CA LYS A 282 19.98 85.79 -146.75
C LYS A 282 19.60 87.23 -146.37
N VAL A 283 19.57 87.54 -145.07
CA VAL A 283 19.26 88.90 -144.56
C VAL A 283 20.29 89.94 -145.01
N LYS A 284 21.57 89.55 -145.15
CA LYS A 284 22.67 90.44 -145.58
C LYS A 284 22.56 90.90 -147.05
N LEU A 285 21.68 90.29 -147.85
CA LEU A 285 21.49 90.59 -149.27
C LEU A 285 20.39 91.65 -149.48
N LEU A 286 19.21 91.46 -148.86
CA LEU A 286 18.02 92.32 -149.00
C LEU A 286 18.25 93.76 -148.52
N ASN A 287 19.12 93.97 -147.53
CA ASN A 287 19.42 95.31 -146.98
C ASN A 287 20.06 96.29 -147.98
N LYS A 288 20.45 95.86 -149.19
CA LYS A 288 20.95 96.75 -150.25
C LYS A 288 19.85 97.35 -151.12
N GLU A 289 18.68 96.73 -151.18
CA GLU A 289 17.60 97.11 -152.13
C GLU A 289 16.66 98.18 -151.55
N LEU A 290 16.50 98.21 -150.22
CA LEU A 290 15.62 99.13 -149.49
C LEU A 290 16.00 100.62 -149.63
N ALA A 291 17.19 100.93 -150.17
CA ALA A 291 17.68 102.29 -150.33
C ALA A 291 16.95 103.09 -151.43
N ALA A 292 16.44 102.43 -152.47
CA ALA A 292 15.98 103.09 -153.70
C ALA A 292 14.50 103.53 -153.70
N VAL A 293 13.67 103.07 -152.76
CA VAL A 293 12.19 103.16 -152.86
C VAL A 293 11.59 104.39 -152.16
N LYS A 294 12.38 105.16 -151.41
CA LYS A 294 11.84 106.18 -150.49
C LYS A 294 11.29 107.45 -151.15
N GLU A 295 11.67 107.76 -152.39
CA GLU A 295 11.29 109.01 -153.06
C GLU A 295 9.81 109.08 -153.51
N ALA A 296 9.09 107.96 -153.58
CA ALA A 296 7.76 107.89 -154.19
C ALA A 296 6.56 108.17 -153.24
N THR A 297 6.78 108.31 -151.93
CA THR A 297 5.70 108.11 -150.92
C THR A 297 4.78 109.31 -150.65
N VAL A 298 5.07 110.50 -151.23
CA VAL A 298 4.31 111.75 -150.96
C VAL A 298 2.84 111.69 -151.43
N GLN A 299 2.51 110.82 -152.39
CA GLN A 299 1.15 110.71 -152.95
C GLN A 299 0.15 109.89 -152.10
N ALA A 300 0.57 109.26 -151.00
CA ALA A 300 -0.32 108.40 -150.19
C ALA A 300 -1.30 109.16 -149.26
N ALA A 301 -1.13 110.47 -149.08
CA ALA A 301 -1.80 111.25 -148.04
C ALA A 301 -3.34 111.32 -148.18
N GLU A 302 -3.89 111.11 -149.37
CA GLU A 302 -5.33 111.20 -149.61
C GLU A 302 -6.11 109.98 -149.07
N SER A 303 -5.42 108.88 -148.74
CA SER A 303 -6.04 107.66 -148.20
C SER A 303 -6.66 107.81 -146.80
N LEU A 304 -6.18 108.76 -145.99
CA LEU A 304 -6.57 108.89 -144.58
C LEU A 304 -8.07 109.17 -144.40
N ARG A 305 -8.68 109.90 -145.34
CA ARG A 305 -10.08 110.37 -145.29
C ARG A 305 -11.12 109.26 -145.47
N SER A 306 -10.73 108.06 -145.90
CA SER A 306 -11.65 106.92 -146.01
C SER A 306 -11.77 106.09 -144.73
N ALA A 307 -10.78 106.16 -143.84
CA ALA A 307 -10.75 105.35 -142.62
C ALA A 307 -11.75 105.85 -141.55
N GLU A 308 -11.97 107.16 -141.48
CA GLU A 308 -12.81 107.80 -140.45
C GLU A 308 -14.28 107.35 -140.51
N ALA A 309 -14.78 107.00 -141.71
CA ALA A 309 -16.14 106.49 -141.90
C ALA A 309 -16.34 105.05 -141.38
N ALA A 310 -15.28 104.26 -141.25
CA ALA A 310 -15.38 102.86 -140.81
C ALA A 310 -15.56 102.71 -139.28
N ASN A 311 -15.02 103.66 -138.50
CA ASN A 311 -15.00 103.58 -137.03
C ASN A 311 -16.42 103.56 -136.40
N ALA A 312 -17.39 104.22 -137.02
CA ALA A 312 -18.77 104.29 -136.50
C ALA A 312 -19.48 102.91 -136.41
N GLY A 313 -19.05 101.92 -137.21
CA GLY A 313 -19.60 100.57 -137.14
C GLY A 313 -19.17 99.80 -135.88
N LEU A 314 -17.88 99.92 -135.52
CA LEU A 314 -17.25 99.16 -134.44
C LEU A 314 -17.81 99.53 -133.05
N GLU A 315 -18.24 100.77 -132.85
CA GLU A 315 -18.92 101.19 -131.62
C GLU A 315 -20.21 100.39 -131.33
N GLY A 316 -20.92 99.96 -132.37
CA GLY A 316 -22.15 99.18 -132.23
C GLY A 316 -21.91 97.79 -131.66
N GLU A 317 -20.79 97.16 -132.02
CA GLU A 317 -20.41 95.80 -131.60
C GLU A 317 -19.75 95.80 -130.22
N LEU A 318 -18.96 96.84 -129.92
CA LEU A 318 -18.41 97.08 -128.58
C LEU A 318 -19.51 97.25 -127.52
N ARG A 319 -20.63 97.88 -127.87
CA ARG A 319 -21.78 98.03 -126.95
C ARG A 319 -22.49 96.70 -126.68
N ARG A 320 -22.65 95.81 -127.68
CA ARG A 320 -23.30 94.48 -127.50
C ARG A 320 -22.45 93.53 -126.68
N SER A 321 -21.16 93.37 -127.03
CA SER A 321 -20.22 92.54 -126.28
C SER A 321 -20.03 93.05 -124.83
N GLY A 322 -20.04 94.37 -124.63
CA GLY A 322 -20.09 95.00 -123.32
C GLY A 322 -21.39 94.77 -122.53
N GLN A 323 -22.47 94.29 -123.16
CA GLN A 323 -23.70 93.84 -122.49
C GLN A 323 -23.54 92.37 -122.03
N GLU A 324 -23.18 91.48 -122.97
CA GLU A 324 -22.99 90.04 -122.74
C GLU A 324 -21.96 89.74 -121.64
N LEU A 325 -20.88 90.51 -121.56
CA LEU A 325 -19.88 90.40 -120.49
C LEU A 325 -20.44 90.74 -119.10
N ARG A 326 -21.42 91.65 -118.99
CA ARG A 326 -22.09 91.96 -117.71
C ARG A 326 -23.07 90.87 -117.31
N ASP A 327 -23.80 90.29 -118.26
CA ASP A 327 -24.71 89.19 -117.97
C ASP A 327 -23.95 87.91 -117.58
N LEU A 328 -22.82 87.61 -118.25
CA LEU A 328 -21.90 86.54 -117.87
C LEU A 328 -21.20 86.78 -116.53
N ALA A 329 -20.90 88.03 -116.17
CA ALA A 329 -20.41 88.38 -114.84
C ALA A 329 -21.49 88.13 -113.77
N ALA A 330 -22.70 88.66 -113.96
CA ALA A 330 -23.81 88.47 -113.04
C ALA A 330 -24.18 86.99 -112.83
N ALA A 331 -24.10 86.16 -113.89
CA ALA A 331 -24.30 84.72 -113.81
C ALA A 331 -23.16 84.01 -113.03
N LYS A 332 -21.91 84.44 -113.19
CA LYS A 332 -20.78 83.94 -112.39
C LYS A 332 -20.91 84.36 -110.93
N ASP A 333 -21.24 85.62 -110.65
CA ASP A 333 -21.44 86.12 -109.29
C ASP A 333 -22.61 85.44 -108.59
N ALA A 334 -23.69 85.14 -109.31
CA ALA A 334 -24.78 84.31 -108.81
C ALA A 334 -24.27 82.91 -108.45
N ARG A 335 -23.48 82.27 -109.32
CA ARG A 335 -22.90 80.94 -109.06
C ARG A 335 -21.86 80.94 -107.93
N ILE A 336 -21.12 82.03 -107.74
CA ILE A 336 -20.19 82.23 -106.63
C ILE A 336 -20.99 82.26 -105.32
N ARG A 337 -22.00 83.13 -105.20
CA ARG A 337 -22.89 83.16 -104.02
C ARG A 337 -23.58 81.82 -103.73
N ASP A 338 -23.95 81.09 -104.79
CA ASP A 338 -24.56 79.77 -104.72
C ASP A 338 -23.59 78.69 -104.17
N LEU A 339 -22.28 78.86 -104.38
CA LEU A 339 -21.22 77.98 -103.88
C LEU A 339 -20.75 78.41 -102.48
N GLU A 340 -20.66 79.72 -102.21
CA GLU A 340 -20.40 80.30 -100.89
C GLU A 340 -21.48 79.86 -99.90
N GLY A 341 -22.76 80.04 -100.24
CA GLY A 341 -23.87 79.60 -99.38
C GLY A 341 -23.89 78.09 -99.12
N LYS A 342 -23.45 77.27 -100.08
CA LYS A 342 -23.28 75.81 -99.90
C LYS A 342 -22.08 75.48 -99.01
N LEU A 343 -20.96 76.18 -99.19
CA LEU A 343 -19.77 76.05 -98.35
C LEU A 343 -20.10 76.44 -96.90
N ASP A 344 -20.82 77.53 -96.67
CA ASP A 344 -21.26 77.96 -95.34
C ASP A 344 -22.23 76.97 -94.70
N CYS A 345 -23.17 76.41 -95.46
CA CYS A 345 -24.05 75.35 -94.96
C CYS A 345 -23.26 74.11 -94.50
N VAL A 346 -22.25 73.69 -95.27
CA VAL A 346 -21.37 72.55 -94.92
C VAL A 346 -20.43 72.89 -93.76
N GLN A 347 -19.93 74.13 -93.67
CA GLN A 347 -19.17 74.58 -92.50
C GLN A 347 -20.03 74.60 -91.24
N LEU A 348 -21.30 74.99 -91.33
CA LEU A 348 -22.24 75.01 -90.21
C LEU A 348 -22.68 73.60 -89.78
N SER A 349 -22.89 72.66 -90.70
CA SER A 349 -23.13 71.25 -90.34
C SER A 349 -21.89 70.64 -89.69
N ARG A 350 -20.71 70.82 -90.29
CA ARG A 350 -19.44 70.36 -89.73
C ARG A 350 -19.17 70.93 -88.33
N LYS A 351 -19.41 72.21 -88.08
CA LYS A 351 -19.25 72.81 -86.74
C LYS A 351 -20.20 72.19 -85.71
N ARG A 352 -21.46 71.92 -86.09
CA ARG A 352 -22.44 71.22 -85.23
C ARG A 352 -22.03 69.78 -84.95
N GLU A 353 -21.46 69.08 -85.93
CA GLU A 353 -20.93 67.73 -85.77
C GLU A 353 -19.68 67.73 -84.86
N GLU A 354 -18.72 68.63 -85.08
CA GLU A 354 -17.56 68.80 -84.20
C GLU A 354 -17.97 69.12 -82.75
N GLU A 355 -18.97 69.98 -82.53
CA GLU A 355 -19.53 70.22 -81.20
C GLU A 355 -20.23 68.98 -80.62
N ALA A 356 -20.99 68.23 -81.42
CA ALA A 356 -21.65 67.01 -80.97
C ALA A 356 -20.64 65.90 -80.62
N PHE A 357 -19.52 65.81 -81.33
CA PHE A 357 -18.41 64.93 -80.96
C PHE A 357 -17.72 65.41 -79.67
N ARG A 358 -17.44 66.71 -79.51
CA ARG A 358 -16.87 67.26 -78.25
C ARG A 358 -17.75 66.93 -77.04
N ARG A 359 -19.05 67.18 -77.11
CA ARG A 359 -20.00 66.85 -76.03
C ARG A 359 -20.02 65.35 -75.71
N LYS A 360 -20.02 64.48 -76.72
CA LYS A 360 -19.90 63.02 -76.53
C LYS A 360 -18.58 62.61 -75.88
N HIS A 361 -17.47 63.26 -76.23
CA HIS A 361 -16.18 63.01 -75.58
C HIS A 361 -16.21 63.50 -74.12
N GLU A 362 -16.73 64.69 -73.84
CA GLU A 362 -16.92 65.23 -72.48
C GLU A 362 -17.82 64.33 -71.60
N GLU A 363 -18.89 63.77 -72.18
CA GLU A 363 -19.78 62.79 -71.52
C GLU A 363 -19.07 61.45 -71.22
N LEU A 364 -18.30 60.92 -72.17
CA LEU A 364 -17.49 59.70 -71.97
C LEU A 364 -16.39 59.92 -70.91
N ASP A 365 -15.74 61.08 -70.94
CA ASP A 365 -14.74 61.53 -69.98
C ASP A 365 -15.32 61.66 -68.56
N ARG A 366 -16.54 62.19 -68.43
CA ARG A 366 -17.30 62.24 -67.16
C ARG A 366 -17.60 60.83 -66.66
N LEU A 367 -18.13 59.96 -67.53
CA LEU A 367 -18.45 58.57 -67.19
C LEU A 367 -17.20 57.76 -66.80
N ALA A 368 -16.05 58.01 -67.43
CA ALA A 368 -14.78 57.41 -67.05
C ALA A 368 -14.38 57.83 -65.62
N ARG A 369 -14.36 59.15 -65.34
CA ARG A 369 -14.06 59.68 -64.00
C ARG A 369 -15.02 59.20 -62.92
N GLU A 370 -16.30 59.05 -63.23
CA GLU A 370 -17.30 58.49 -62.31
C GLU A 370 -17.06 57.00 -62.03
N ARG A 371 -16.70 56.21 -63.05
CA ARG A 371 -16.32 54.80 -62.85
C ARG A 371 -15.03 54.67 -62.05
N ASP A 372 -14.04 55.52 -62.29
CA ASP A 372 -12.79 55.54 -61.53
C ASP A 372 -13.01 55.97 -60.07
N ALA A 373 -13.89 56.95 -59.82
CA ALA A 373 -14.27 57.35 -58.48
C ALA A 373 -15.01 56.24 -57.71
N VAL A 374 -15.93 55.52 -58.37
CA VAL A 374 -16.60 54.35 -57.78
C VAL A 374 -15.62 53.21 -57.52
N LEU A 375 -14.69 52.94 -58.45
CA LEU A 375 -13.63 51.94 -58.26
C LEU A 375 -12.68 52.32 -57.13
N ALA A 376 -12.36 53.61 -56.96
CA ALA A 376 -11.55 54.10 -55.84
C ALA A 376 -12.29 53.95 -54.50
N ALA A 377 -13.58 54.27 -54.44
CA ALA A 377 -14.42 54.09 -53.25
C ALA A 377 -14.53 52.61 -52.86
N VAL A 378 -14.77 51.70 -53.82
CA VAL A 378 -14.82 50.25 -53.57
C VAL A 378 -13.46 49.71 -53.10
N LYS A 379 -12.34 50.16 -53.69
CA LYS A 379 -10.99 49.82 -53.22
C LYS A 379 -10.71 50.34 -51.81
N GLY A 380 -11.18 51.54 -51.47
CA GLY A 380 -11.09 52.13 -50.13
C GLY A 380 -11.83 51.28 -49.08
N ALA A 381 -13.12 51.01 -49.33
CA ALA A 381 -13.94 50.18 -48.45
C ALA A 381 -13.38 48.75 -48.29
N HIS A 382 -12.81 48.17 -49.34
CA HIS A 382 -12.15 46.86 -49.24
C HIS A 382 -10.84 46.91 -48.43
N ALA A 383 -10.02 47.97 -48.58
CA ALA A 383 -8.83 48.17 -47.76
C ALA A 383 -9.17 48.38 -46.27
N GLU A 384 -10.31 49.00 -45.96
CA GLU A 384 -10.84 49.11 -44.59
C GLU A 384 -11.32 47.77 -44.04
N GLN A 385 -12.00 46.95 -44.87
CA GLN A 385 -12.38 45.58 -44.51
C GLN A 385 -11.15 44.70 -44.21
N LEU A 386 -10.10 44.79 -45.04
CA LEU A 386 -8.85 44.06 -44.82
C LEU A 386 -8.20 44.46 -43.49
N ARG A 387 -8.02 45.77 -43.23
CA ARG A 387 -7.50 46.26 -41.93
C ARG A 387 -8.35 45.81 -40.74
N ALA A 388 -9.67 45.77 -40.88
CA ALA A 388 -10.57 45.28 -39.83
C ALA A 388 -10.46 43.77 -39.60
N LEU A 389 -10.13 42.98 -40.62
CA LEU A 389 -9.84 41.55 -40.49
C LEU A 389 -8.43 41.30 -39.92
N GLU A 390 -7.43 42.07 -40.33
CA GLU A 390 -6.07 42.05 -39.78
C GLU A 390 -6.06 42.38 -38.28
N ALA A 391 -6.76 43.44 -37.86
CA ALA A 391 -6.90 43.79 -36.45
C ALA A 391 -7.60 42.68 -35.63
N ARG A 392 -8.62 42.03 -36.20
CA ARG A 392 -9.28 40.86 -35.57
C ARG A 392 -8.36 39.65 -35.48
N ALA A 393 -7.52 39.41 -36.49
CA ALA A 393 -6.54 38.33 -36.47
C ALA A 393 -5.48 38.55 -35.38
N GLN A 394 -4.97 39.79 -35.26
CA GLN A 394 -4.05 40.20 -34.19
C GLN A 394 -4.70 40.08 -32.80
N GLU A 395 -5.96 40.50 -32.64
CA GLU A 395 -6.67 40.34 -31.37
C GLU A 395 -6.87 38.86 -31.00
N LEU A 396 -7.25 38.01 -31.96
CA LEU A 396 -7.38 36.57 -31.75
C LEU A 396 -6.04 35.92 -31.41
N GLN A 397 -4.93 36.34 -32.06
CA GLN A 397 -3.59 35.88 -31.73
C GLN A 397 -3.20 36.24 -30.29
N ALA A 398 -3.34 37.51 -29.89
CA ALA A 398 -3.03 37.95 -28.52
C ALA A 398 -3.90 37.25 -27.46
N ARG A 399 -5.16 36.92 -27.80
CA ARG A 399 -6.05 36.08 -26.97
C ARG A 399 -5.54 34.63 -26.86
N CYS A 400 -5.08 34.03 -27.96
CA CYS A 400 -4.46 32.70 -27.95
C CYS A 400 -3.18 32.67 -27.11
N GLU A 401 -2.25 33.60 -27.32
CA GLU A 401 -1.01 33.73 -26.54
C GLU A 401 -1.30 33.90 -25.03
N THR A 402 -2.32 34.69 -24.69
CA THR A 402 -2.80 34.84 -23.30
C THR A 402 -3.36 33.53 -22.71
N LEU A 403 -4.05 32.73 -23.52
CA LEU A 403 -4.57 31.42 -23.10
C LEU A 403 -3.45 30.38 -22.96
N GLU A 404 -2.48 30.35 -23.87
CA GLU A 404 -1.28 29.50 -23.74
C GLU A 404 -0.48 29.83 -22.49
N LEU A 405 -0.27 31.11 -22.17
CA LEU A 405 0.42 31.53 -20.95
C LEU A 405 -0.36 31.15 -19.69
N ARG A 406 -1.70 31.11 -19.73
CA ARG A 406 -2.52 30.58 -18.63
C ARG A 406 -2.43 29.06 -18.52
N LEU A 407 -2.43 28.35 -19.64
CA LEU A 407 -2.26 26.90 -19.70
C LEU A 407 -0.90 26.49 -19.12
N ARG A 408 0.21 27.06 -19.62
CA ARG A 408 1.58 26.79 -19.13
C ARG A 408 1.74 27.07 -17.63
N ARG A 409 1.07 28.09 -17.09
CA ARG A 409 1.04 28.38 -15.63
C ARG A 409 0.24 27.34 -14.85
N ALA A 410 -0.90 26.89 -15.38
CA ALA A 410 -1.71 25.84 -14.76
C ALA A 410 -0.99 24.48 -14.79
N GLU A 411 -0.35 24.14 -15.91
CA GLU A 411 0.50 22.94 -16.08
C GLU A 411 1.69 22.97 -15.11
N GLY A 412 2.39 24.11 -14.99
CA GLY A 412 3.46 24.28 -14.00
C GLY A 412 2.97 24.10 -12.56
N GLY A 413 1.87 24.76 -12.18
CA GLY A 413 1.25 24.59 -10.86
C GLY A 413 0.76 23.16 -10.58
N GLN A 414 0.27 22.45 -11.60
CA GLN A 414 -0.07 21.03 -11.48
C GLN A 414 1.18 20.16 -11.31
N ALA A 415 2.27 20.43 -12.06
CA ALA A 415 3.52 19.70 -11.94
C ALA A 415 4.17 19.91 -10.55
N ASP A 416 4.13 21.11 -10.00
CA ASP A 416 4.65 21.40 -8.66
C ASP A 416 3.76 20.81 -7.55
N ALA A 417 2.43 20.81 -7.74
CA ALA A 417 1.51 20.10 -6.85
C ALA A 417 1.70 18.57 -6.92
N LEU A 418 2.05 18.01 -8.09
CA LEU A 418 2.42 16.59 -8.21
C LEU A 418 3.73 16.30 -7.48
N LYS A 419 4.81 17.05 -7.72
CA LYS A 419 6.08 16.91 -6.97
C LYS A 419 5.87 16.98 -5.45
N SER A 420 5.02 17.89 -4.98
CA SER A 420 4.68 18.01 -3.56
C SER A 420 3.96 16.77 -3.02
N ARG A 421 3.08 16.15 -3.81
CA ARG A 421 2.39 14.90 -3.45
C ARG A 421 3.31 13.68 -3.55
N ASP A 422 4.21 13.64 -4.53
CA ASP A 422 5.21 12.59 -4.67
C ASP A 422 6.17 12.61 -3.47
N ALA A 423 6.71 13.78 -3.12
CA ALA A 423 7.53 13.95 -1.90
C ALA A 423 6.78 13.62 -0.60
N ALA A 424 5.46 13.81 -0.55
CA ALA A 424 4.64 13.37 0.58
C ALA A 424 4.42 11.84 0.59
N MET A 425 4.27 11.20 -0.57
CA MET A 425 4.23 9.73 -0.67
C MET A 425 5.58 9.09 -0.32
N ASP A 426 6.70 9.73 -0.66
CA ASP A 426 8.03 9.24 -0.32
C ASP A 426 8.30 9.33 1.19
N LYS A 427 7.93 10.43 1.85
CA LYS A 427 7.92 10.48 3.33
C LYS A 427 7.06 9.40 3.96
N LEU A 428 5.84 9.17 3.46
CA LEU A 428 4.97 8.09 3.96
C LEU A 428 5.55 6.69 3.70
N ARG A 429 6.42 6.50 2.69
CA ARG A 429 7.17 5.26 2.47
C ARG A 429 8.32 5.13 3.46
N GLU A 430 9.05 6.21 3.72
CA GLU A 430 10.11 6.30 4.73
C GLU A 430 9.53 5.96 6.12
N ASP A 431 8.49 6.67 6.55
CA ASP A 431 7.76 6.46 7.81
C ASP A 431 7.26 5.01 7.94
N ALA A 432 6.63 4.46 6.88
CA ALA A 432 6.17 3.07 6.88
C ALA A 432 7.32 2.05 6.91
N SER A 433 8.50 2.39 6.37
CA SER A 433 9.70 1.54 6.45
C SER A 433 10.35 1.56 7.83
N ALA A 434 10.37 2.74 8.48
CA ALA A 434 10.87 2.91 9.84
C ALA A 434 9.95 2.26 10.87
N LEU A 435 8.63 2.35 10.67
CA LEU A 435 7.65 1.63 11.49
C LEU A 435 7.80 0.11 11.34
N LYS A 436 8.00 -0.39 10.11
CA LYS A 436 8.27 -1.83 9.88
C LYS A 436 9.54 -2.30 10.56
N SER A 437 10.68 -1.62 10.36
CA SER A 437 11.94 -2.02 11.02
C SER A 437 11.86 -1.89 12.54
N GLY A 438 11.06 -0.97 13.07
CA GLY A 438 10.70 -0.90 14.49
C GLY A 438 9.91 -2.12 14.98
N TRP A 439 8.89 -2.56 14.24
CA TRP A 439 8.15 -3.80 14.54
C TRP A 439 9.04 -5.04 14.41
N ASP A 440 9.83 -5.16 13.35
CA ASP A 440 10.75 -6.27 13.14
C ASP A 440 11.79 -6.36 14.28
N ALA A 441 12.28 -5.21 14.77
CA ALA A 441 13.16 -5.15 15.94
C ALA A 441 12.45 -5.55 17.24
N GLN A 442 11.19 -5.16 17.44
CA GLN A 442 10.39 -5.59 18.60
C GLN A 442 10.10 -7.10 18.56
N ILE A 443 9.75 -7.65 17.39
CA ILE A 443 9.54 -9.09 17.19
C ILE A 443 10.85 -9.85 17.48
N ALA A 444 11.98 -9.38 16.95
CA ALA A 444 13.30 -9.96 17.22
C ALA A 444 13.75 -9.82 18.68
N GLN A 445 13.24 -8.84 19.43
CA GLN A 445 13.49 -8.70 20.87
C GLN A 445 12.62 -9.67 21.67
N LEU A 446 11.31 -9.72 21.40
CA LEU A 446 10.39 -10.66 22.03
C LEU A 446 10.78 -12.12 21.76
N SER A 447 11.29 -12.45 20.57
CA SER A 447 11.78 -13.80 20.28
C SER A 447 13.04 -14.17 21.08
N LYS A 448 13.95 -13.22 21.34
CA LYS A 448 15.11 -13.44 22.23
C LYS A 448 14.67 -13.65 23.67
N GLU A 449 13.71 -12.85 24.14
CA GLU A 449 13.17 -12.97 25.50
C GLU A 449 12.38 -14.27 25.69
N MET A 450 11.67 -14.74 24.66
CA MET A 450 11.02 -16.05 24.66
C MET A 450 12.06 -17.16 24.78
N VAL A 451 13.07 -17.20 23.89
CA VAL A 451 14.15 -18.19 23.95
C VAL A 451 14.91 -18.15 25.29
N ALA A 452 15.13 -16.96 25.87
CA ALA A 452 15.75 -16.83 27.19
C ALA A 452 14.87 -17.40 28.31
N LYS A 453 13.54 -17.24 28.24
CA LYS A 453 12.59 -17.86 29.16
C LYS A 453 12.52 -19.38 28.97
N ASP A 454 12.53 -19.86 27.73
CA ASP A 454 12.53 -21.29 27.41
C ASP A 454 13.80 -21.98 27.95
N LEU A 455 14.98 -21.36 27.78
CA LEU A 455 16.24 -21.84 28.36
C LEU A 455 16.20 -21.83 29.90
N HIS A 456 15.59 -20.81 30.52
CA HIS A 456 15.41 -20.80 31.97
C HIS A 456 14.47 -21.92 32.45
N ILE A 457 13.36 -22.15 31.76
CA ILE A 457 12.42 -23.25 32.03
C ILE A 457 13.13 -24.60 31.88
N GLN A 458 13.99 -24.77 30.87
CA GLN A 458 14.81 -25.98 30.72
C GLN A 458 15.76 -26.17 31.91
N SER A 459 16.49 -25.13 32.34
CA SER A 459 17.36 -25.25 33.53
C SER A 459 16.60 -25.56 34.83
N LEU A 460 15.34 -25.10 34.96
CA LEU A 460 14.47 -25.45 36.08
C LEU A 460 13.96 -26.89 35.98
N GLN A 461 13.66 -27.39 34.78
CA GLN A 461 13.27 -28.79 34.55
C GLN A 461 14.44 -29.76 34.81
N GLU A 462 15.66 -29.38 34.42
CA GLU A 462 16.88 -30.14 34.75
C GLU A 462 17.07 -30.22 36.26
N GLY A 463 16.99 -29.09 36.98
CA GLY A 463 17.02 -29.06 38.45
C GLY A 463 15.88 -29.84 39.11
N GLU A 464 14.68 -29.85 38.53
CA GLU A 464 13.56 -30.67 39.02
C GLU A 464 13.84 -32.17 38.85
N VAL A 465 14.45 -32.59 37.75
CA VAL A 465 14.89 -33.98 37.51
C VAL A 465 16.01 -34.38 38.46
N GLU A 466 16.99 -33.51 38.72
CA GLU A 466 18.03 -33.74 39.72
C GLU A 466 17.43 -33.90 41.13
N LEU A 467 16.54 -32.99 41.55
CA LEU A 467 15.85 -33.07 42.84
C LEU A 467 15.00 -34.34 42.97
N LYS A 468 14.27 -34.74 41.92
CA LYS A 468 13.56 -36.04 41.87
C LYS A 468 14.53 -37.21 42.02
N ALA A 469 15.70 -37.17 41.38
CA ALA A 469 16.74 -38.20 41.50
C ALA A 469 17.44 -38.20 42.88
N HIS A 470 17.50 -37.08 43.58
CA HIS A 470 17.94 -37.01 44.98
C HIS A 470 16.88 -37.56 45.93
N LEU A 471 15.62 -37.17 45.79
CA LEU A 471 14.49 -37.71 46.56
C LEU A 471 14.36 -39.22 46.39
N ALA A 472 14.50 -39.75 45.18
CA ALA A 472 14.49 -41.19 44.92
C ALA A 472 15.63 -41.94 45.62
N ARG A 473 16.84 -41.34 45.70
CA ARG A 473 17.97 -41.89 46.45
C ARG A 473 17.68 -41.89 47.96
N CYS A 474 17.22 -40.77 48.51
CA CYS A 474 16.81 -40.68 49.92
C CYS A 474 15.69 -41.67 50.27
N GLN A 475 14.72 -41.90 49.39
CA GLN A 475 13.67 -42.92 49.57
C GLN A 475 14.23 -44.35 49.58
N GLN A 476 15.20 -44.66 48.72
CA GLN A 476 15.90 -45.96 48.72
C GLN A 476 16.69 -46.17 50.02
N ASP A 477 17.38 -45.14 50.51
CA ASP A 477 18.14 -45.22 51.76
C ASP A 477 17.22 -45.30 52.99
N ILE A 478 16.11 -44.56 53.04
CA ILE A 478 15.05 -44.75 54.05
C ILE A 478 14.50 -46.18 53.99
N GLY A 479 14.33 -46.75 52.80
CA GLY A 479 13.95 -48.16 52.61
C GLY A 479 14.97 -49.14 53.21
N ARG A 480 16.27 -48.93 52.93
CA ARG A 480 17.38 -49.72 53.48
C ARG A 480 17.46 -49.61 55.01
N TYR A 481 17.37 -48.40 55.58
CA TYR A 481 17.37 -48.21 57.03
C TYR A 481 16.16 -48.85 57.69
N ARG A 482 14.96 -48.77 57.09
CA ARG A 482 13.76 -49.48 57.57
C ARG A 482 13.96 -51.00 57.55
N GLN A 483 14.56 -51.55 56.50
CA GLN A 483 14.91 -52.97 56.42
C GLN A 483 15.89 -53.37 57.52
N GLN A 484 17.01 -52.66 57.66
CA GLN A 484 18.01 -52.89 58.71
C GLN A 484 17.41 -52.81 60.12
N LEU A 485 16.52 -51.85 60.37
CA LEU A 485 15.79 -51.73 61.63
C LEU A 485 14.82 -52.91 61.85
N SER A 486 14.07 -53.35 60.84
CA SER A 486 13.21 -54.52 60.96
C SER A 486 14.00 -55.80 61.25
N GLU A 487 15.12 -56.03 60.57
CA GLU A 487 16.00 -57.16 60.86
C GLU A 487 16.64 -57.06 62.25
N ALA A 488 16.99 -55.84 62.71
CA ALA A 488 17.52 -55.62 64.06
C ALA A 488 16.46 -55.96 65.13
N VAL A 489 15.22 -55.52 64.94
CA VAL A 489 14.08 -55.87 65.81
C VAL A 489 13.77 -57.37 65.75
N GLU A 490 13.93 -58.03 64.61
CA GLU A 490 13.80 -59.49 64.52
C GLU A 490 14.92 -60.24 65.25
N ARG A 491 16.18 -59.78 65.13
CA ARG A 491 17.32 -60.29 65.89
C ARG A 491 17.10 -60.11 67.40
N GLU A 492 16.65 -58.94 67.83
CA GLU A 492 16.30 -58.63 69.21
C GLU A 492 15.20 -59.55 69.73
N ARG A 493 14.06 -59.66 69.03
CA ARG A 493 12.97 -60.59 69.38
C ARG A 493 13.41 -62.06 69.42
N CYS A 494 14.41 -62.46 68.61
CA CYS A 494 15.02 -63.78 68.70
C CYS A 494 15.86 -63.94 69.97
N LEU A 495 16.68 -62.95 70.32
CA LEU A 495 17.45 -62.92 71.57
C LEU A 495 16.55 -62.85 72.82
N GLU A 496 15.42 -62.14 72.76
CA GLU A 496 14.39 -62.14 73.81
C GLU A 496 13.78 -63.53 73.99
N ARG A 497 13.42 -64.21 72.89
CA ARG A 497 12.90 -65.59 72.92
C ARG A 497 13.94 -66.58 73.45
N GLU A 498 15.21 -66.45 73.06
CA GLU A 498 16.30 -67.25 73.64
C GLU A 498 16.53 -66.94 75.13
N LYS A 499 16.44 -65.68 75.55
CA LYS A 499 16.57 -65.26 76.96
C LYS A 499 15.44 -65.87 77.79
N ALA A 500 14.19 -65.73 77.34
CA ALA A 500 13.03 -66.32 77.98
C ALA A 500 13.14 -67.86 78.06
N GLN A 501 13.62 -68.52 77.00
CA GLN A 501 13.88 -69.96 77.04
C GLN A 501 14.98 -70.32 78.06
N ARG A 502 16.12 -69.61 78.06
CA ARG A 502 17.21 -69.83 79.04
C ARG A 502 16.75 -69.60 80.48
N GLU A 503 15.88 -68.62 80.73
CA GLU A 503 15.23 -68.41 82.03
C GLU A 503 14.30 -69.55 82.41
N LEU A 504 13.46 -70.05 81.49
CA LEU A 504 12.60 -71.21 81.73
C LEU A 504 13.41 -72.48 81.98
N ASP A 505 14.44 -72.76 81.19
CA ASP A 505 15.35 -73.89 81.38
C ASP A 505 16.09 -73.80 82.73
N TRP A 506 16.46 -72.58 83.16
CA TRP A 506 17.06 -72.36 84.47
C TRP A 506 16.06 -72.63 85.60
N ARG A 507 14.86 -72.06 85.54
CA ARG A 507 13.77 -72.33 86.51
C ARG A 507 13.47 -73.83 86.59
N GLN A 508 13.28 -74.52 85.47
CA GLN A 508 13.03 -75.97 85.44
C GLN A 508 14.18 -76.80 86.07
N ARG A 509 15.44 -76.34 85.95
CA ARG A 509 16.58 -76.96 86.64
C ARG A 509 16.60 -76.66 88.13
N CYS A 510 16.29 -75.43 88.55
CA CYS A 510 16.12 -75.06 89.96
C CYS A 510 15.01 -75.91 90.60
N ASP A 511 13.79 -75.89 90.04
CA ASP A 511 12.69 -76.72 90.50
C ASP A 511 13.05 -78.23 90.51
N GLY A 512 13.84 -78.70 89.54
CA GLY A 512 14.29 -80.07 89.46
C GLY A 512 15.22 -80.44 90.61
N VAL A 513 16.21 -79.59 90.89
CA VAL A 513 17.14 -79.72 92.02
C VAL A 513 16.39 -79.61 93.35
N GLU A 514 15.45 -78.67 93.48
CA GLU A 514 14.58 -78.54 94.65
C GLU A 514 13.72 -79.81 94.86
N ARG A 515 13.02 -80.30 93.82
CA ARG A 515 12.26 -81.56 93.87
C ARG A 515 13.14 -82.75 94.27
N ASP A 516 14.38 -82.80 93.81
CA ASP A 516 15.34 -83.84 94.22
C ASP A 516 15.88 -83.65 95.65
N HIS A 517 15.99 -82.43 96.15
CA HIS A 517 16.25 -82.17 97.57
C HIS A 517 15.06 -82.55 98.45
N TYR A 518 13.83 -82.24 98.03
CA TYR A 518 12.62 -82.68 98.72
C TYR A 518 12.53 -84.21 98.77
N ARG A 519 12.70 -84.90 97.64
CA ARG A 519 12.78 -86.38 97.58
C ARG A 519 13.83 -86.95 98.53
N LYS A 520 15.06 -86.44 98.51
CA LYS A 520 16.14 -86.87 99.42
C LYS A 520 15.78 -86.62 100.89
N SER A 521 15.07 -85.53 101.19
CA SER A 521 14.60 -85.24 102.55
C SER A 521 13.44 -86.14 102.99
N GLU A 522 12.50 -86.47 102.08
CA GLU A 522 11.41 -87.42 102.32
C GLU A 522 11.94 -88.85 102.51
N ASP A 523 12.91 -89.27 101.69
CA ASP A 523 13.58 -90.57 101.82
C ASP A 523 14.39 -90.65 103.13
N LEU A 524 15.06 -89.56 103.53
CA LEU A 524 15.74 -89.47 104.82
C LEU A 524 14.74 -89.50 105.99
N ILE A 525 13.63 -88.77 105.91
CA ILE A 525 12.55 -88.82 106.91
C ILE A 525 11.97 -90.23 107.01
N ARG A 526 11.77 -90.93 105.87
CA ARG A 526 11.30 -92.31 105.84
C ARG A 526 12.30 -93.25 106.49
N ALA A 527 13.58 -93.18 106.14
CA ALA A 527 14.64 -93.99 106.74
C ALA A 527 14.81 -93.73 108.25
N LEU A 528 14.70 -92.47 108.70
CA LEU A 528 14.71 -92.11 110.12
C LEU A 528 13.45 -92.62 110.87
N THR A 529 12.29 -92.61 110.20
CA THR A 529 11.03 -93.18 110.73
C THR A 529 11.15 -94.70 110.85
N GLU A 530 11.64 -95.39 109.81
CA GLU A 530 11.90 -96.83 109.83
C GLU A 530 12.93 -97.21 110.90
N ALA A 531 14.02 -96.43 111.06
CA ALA A 531 15.01 -96.66 112.11
C ALA A 531 14.45 -96.43 113.52
N ARG A 532 13.66 -95.37 113.73
CA ARG A 532 12.90 -95.14 114.97
C ARG A 532 12.00 -96.33 115.28
N ASP A 533 11.25 -96.81 114.29
CA ASP A 533 10.27 -97.87 114.47
C ASP A 533 10.94 -99.22 114.73
N GLN A 534 12.08 -99.53 114.07
CA GLN A 534 12.94 -100.66 114.40
C GLN A 534 13.50 -100.59 115.82
N VAL A 535 13.93 -99.41 116.30
CA VAL A 535 14.37 -99.23 117.69
C VAL A 535 13.21 -99.39 118.66
N SER A 536 12.02 -98.90 118.32
CA SER A 536 10.81 -99.08 119.14
C SER A 536 10.36 -100.55 119.21
N ALA A 537 10.50 -101.30 118.12
CA ALA A 537 10.21 -102.74 118.08
C ALA A 537 11.19 -103.52 118.96
N LYS A 538 12.50 -103.24 118.84
CA LYS A 538 13.54 -103.83 119.70
C LYS A 538 13.34 -103.48 121.17
N LEU A 539 12.87 -102.26 121.48
CA LEU A 539 12.50 -101.87 122.84
C LEU A 539 11.28 -102.66 123.33
N GLN A 540 10.23 -102.82 122.53
CA GLN A 540 9.10 -103.67 122.91
C GLN A 540 9.51 -105.14 123.11
N GLU A 541 10.47 -105.65 122.34
CA GLU A 541 11.04 -107.00 122.51
C GLU A 541 11.83 -107.13 123.81
N THR A 542 12.71 -106.18 124.15
CA THR A 542 13.44 -106.21 125.43
C THR A 542 12.53 -105.98 126.62
N GLU A 543 11.51 -105.14 126.51
CA GLU A 543 10.47 -105.00 127.54
C GLU A 543 9.65 -106.29 127.72
N ARG A 544 9.34 -107.04 126.64
CA ARG A 544 8.69 -108.36 126.74
C ARG A 544 9.59 -109.33 127.50
N MET A 545 10.86 -109.45 127.10
CA MET A 545 11.83 -110.29 127.80
C MET A 545 12.01 -109.91 129.28
N LEU A 546 11.97 -108.61 129.63
CA LEU A 546 11.99 -108.15 131.01
C LEU A 546 10.73 -108.56 131.79
N ARG A 547 9.54 -108.44 131.18
CA ARG A 547 8.27 -108.90 131.78
C ARG A 547 8.29 -110.41 132.02
N ASP A 548 8.84 -111.19 131.09
CA ASP A 548 8.99 -112.64 131.23
C ASP A 548 9.99 -113.01 132.35
N GLN A 549 11.14 -112.31 132.42
CA GLN A 549 12.12 -112.48 133.49
C GLN A 549 11.56 -112.10 134.87
N GLU A 550 10.76 -111.04 134.96
CA GLU A 550 10.05 -110.66 136.18
C GLU A 550 9.10 -111.77 136.68
N VAL A 551 8.41 -112.48 135.78
CA VAL A 551 7.52 -113.59 136.15
C VAL A 551 8.33 -114.76 136.75
N VAL A 552 9.48 -115.10 136.17
CA VAL A 552 10.38 -116.15 136.70
C VAL A 552 10.92 -115.77 138.09
N LEU A 553 11.32 -114.51 138.30
CA LEU A 553 11.80 -114.03 139.61
C LEU A 553 10.70 -114.08 140.70
N LYS A 554 9.43 -113.84 140.32
CA LYS A 554 8.27 -113.94 141.21
C LYS A 554 7.92 -115.39 141.56
N ALA A 555 8.29 -116.37 140.74
CA ALA A 555 8.15 -117.80 141.06
C ALA A 555 9.24 -118.28 142.04
N LEU A 556 10.51 -117.99 141.76
CA LEU A 556 11.66 -118.44 142.58
C LEU A 556 11.63 -117.91 144.02
N THR A 557 11.05 -116.72 144.22
CA THR A 557 10.88 -116.14 145.57
C THR A 557 9.83 -116.85 146.42
N LEU A 558 8.82 -117.49 145.80
CA LEU A 558 7.80 -118.25 146.52
C LEU A 558 8.31 -119.61 147.03
N GLU A 559 9.13 -120.32 146.25
CA GLU A 559 9.70 -121.62 146.66
C GLU A 559 10.64 -121.47 147.87
N ARG A 560 11.49 -120.43 147.85
CA ARG A 560 12.38 -120.05 148.95
C ARG A 560 11.64 -119.96 150.29
N ASP A 561 10.52 -119.24 150.31
CA ASP A 561 9.82 -118.91 151.55
C ASP A 561 9.00 -120.09 152.10
N GLN A 562 8.58 -121.02 151.25
CA GLN A 562 7.96 -122.28 151.67
C GLN A 562 8.98 -123.22 152.34
N ALA A 563 10.19 -123.35 151.78
CA ALA A 563 11.26 -124.16 152.37
C ALA A 563 11.70 -123.65 153.77
N VAL A 564 11.79 -122.32 153.94
CA VAL A 564 12.18 -121.69 155.22
C VAL A 564 11.14 -121.90 156.33
N GLN A 565 9.87 -122.07 156.00
CA GLN A 565 8.82 -122.35 157.00
C GLN A 565 8.83 -123.81 157.46
N ALA A 566 9.03 -124.77 156.55
CA ALA A 566 9.02 -126.20 156.86
C ALA A 566 10.08 -126.65 157.89
N LEU A 567 11.21 -125.93 157.96
CA LEU A 567 12.33 -126.27 158.85
C LEU A 567 12.17 -125.76 160.31
N ARG A 568 11.14 -124.94 160.61
CA ARG A 568 10.97 -124.31 161.94
C ARG A 568 10.26 -125.17 162.99
N THR A 569 9.80 -126.38 162.65
CA THR A 569 8.86 -127.18 163.47
C THR A 569 9.43 -128.46 164.10
N ARG A 570 10.74 -128.75 163.96
CA ARG A 570 11.44 -129.86 164.66
C ARG A 570 12.89 -129.43 164.97
N GLY A 571 13.43 -129.78 166.15
CA GLY A 571 14.72 -129.23 166.61
C GLY A 571 15.71 -130.24 167.20
N LEU A 572 16.99 -130.03 166.88
CA LEU A 572 18.21 -130.52 167.57
C LEU A 572 19.32 -129.44 167.45
N LEU A 573 20.48 -129.68 168.08
CA LEU A 573 21.54 -128.69 168.40
C LEU A 573 22.73 -128.71 167.38
N PRO A 574 23.97 -128.25 167.69
CA PRO A 574 24.44 -126.86 167.61
C PRO A 574 25.80 -126.70 166.83
N GLU A 575 26.50 -125.56 167.00
CA GLU A 575 27.93 -125.33 166.68
C GLU A 575 28.32 -125.32 165.15
N ARG A 576 29.40 -124.67 164.66
CA ARG A 576 30.46 -123.82 165.25
C ARG A 576 30.95 -122.74 164.24
N GLU A 577 31.79 -121.82 164.71
CA GLU A 577 32.52 -120.80 163.93
C GLU A 577 33.48 -121.38 162.87
N VAL A 578 33.61 -120.72 161.70
CA VAL A 578 34.87 -120.22 161.06
C VAL A 578 34.56 -119.60 159.66
N GLN A 579 35.45 -118.74 159.17
CA GLN A 579 35.43 -118.00 157.88
C GLN A 579 35.48 -118.90 156.60
N PRO A 580 35.28 -118.39 155.35
CA PRO A 580 35.27 -116.98 154.89
C PRO A 580 34.10 -116.51 153.98
N TYR A 581 34.16 -115.22 153.61
CA TYR A 581 33.21 -114.41 152.83
C TYR A 581 32.62 -115.02 151.53
N SER A 582 31.32 -114.78 151.29
CA SER A 582 30.68 -114.73 149.96
C SER A 582 29.30 -114.03 149.99
N PHE A 583 28.92 -113.41 148.86
CA PHE A 583 27.55 -112.99 148.46
C PHE A 583 26.77 -114.20 147.88
N PRO A 584 25.51 -114.15 147.36
CA PRO A 584 24.55 -113.03 147.18
C PRO A 584 23.08 -113.34 147.61
N GLY A 585 22.11 -112.44 147.31
CA GLY A 585 20.75 -112.87 146.87
C GLY A 585 19.51 -112.12 147.42
N SER A 586 18.73 -111.47 146.54
CA SER A 586 17.39 -110.85 146.74
C SER A 586 17.27 -109.84 147.91
N VAL A 587 17.09 -108.52 147.73
CA VAL A 587 16.57 -107.69 146.62
C VAL A 587 15.09 -107.90 146.31
N GLY A 588 14.33 -106.81 146.50
CA GLY A 588 12.92 -106.64 146.16
C GLY A 588 12.53 -105.17 146.31
N ALA A 589 13.22 -104.28 145.58
CA ALA A 589 13.08 -102.83 145.72
C ALA A 589 13.46 -102.08 144.42
N THR A 590 12.55 -101.25 143.94
CA THR A 590 12.74 -100.20 142.91
C THR A 590 11.74 -99.08 143.22
N GLY A 591 12.07 -97.79 143.20
CA GLY A 591 13.35 -97.12 142.95
C GLY A 591 13.05 -95.73 142.38
N ALA A 592 12.87 -94.67 143.17
CA ALA A 592 13.88 -93.94 143.96
C ALA A 592 15.10 -93.54 143.10
N SER A 593 15.46 -92.27 142.83
CA SER A 593 15.34 -90.95 143.50
C SER A 593 16.69 -90.46 144.03
N LEU A 594 17.08 -89.25 143.60
CA LEU A 594 18.07 -88.32 144.19
C LEU A 594 19.60 -88.65 144.16
N THR A 595 20.28 -88.01 143.19
CA THR A 595 21.52 -87.20 143.39
C THR A 595 22.81 -87.94 143.89
N PRO A 596 23.90 -87.29 144.37
CA PRO A 596 25.11 -87.15 143.54
C PRO A 596 26.46 -87.55 144.20
N GLU A 597 27.57 -87.31 143.47
CA GLU A 597 28.99 -87.29 143.90
C GLU A 597 29.67 -88.58 144.42
N ARG A 598 30.54 -89.20 143.59
CA ARG A 598 32.03 -89.15 143.72
C ARG A 598 32.78 -90.07 142.72
N ALA A 599 34.08 -89.83 142.56
CA ALA A 599 35.07 -90.53 141.71
C ALA A 599 34.76 -90.43 140.20
N GLU A 600 35.43 -89.65 139.35
CA GLU A 600 36.85 -89.19 139.26
C GLU A 600 37.83 -90.28 138.76
N LEU A 601 38.73 -89.87 137.84
CA LEU A 601 39.74 -90.62 137.05
C LEU A 601 39.25 -91.38 135.80
N LEU A 602 39.42 -90.76 134.62
CA LEU A 602 40.58 -91.05 133.75
C LEU A 602 40.75 -90.04 132.59
N LEU A 603 42.02 -89.68 132.34
CA LEU A 603 42.64 -89.12 131.11
C LEU A 603 42.34 -87.67 130.63
N ARG A 604 43.42 -86.89 130.62
CA ARG A 604 43.70 -85.71 129.76
C ARG A 604 44.60 -86.14 128.57
N HIS A 605 44.93 -85.18 127.70
CA HIS A 605 46.02 -85.17 126.68
C HIS A 605 45.78 -85.92 125.37
N HIS A 606 45.52 -85.16 124.30
CA HIS A 606 46.48 -84.79 123.24
C HIS A 606 45.85 -83.57 122.52
N GLU A 607 46.43 -82.37 122.36
CA GLU A 607 47.76 -81.93 121.90
C GLU A 607 47.85 -81.67 120.38
N GLU A 608 48.81 -80.83 120.05
CA GLU A 608 48.95 -79.98 118.87
C GLU A 608 49.34 -80.75 117.60
N GLU A 609 48.71 -80.44 116.47
CA GLU A 609 49.19 -80.56 115.06
C GLU A 609 47.96 -80.36 114.13
N ILE A 610 47.92 -79.57 113.04
CA ILE A 610 48.85 -78.70 112.29
C ILE A 610 48.02 -77.44 111.92
N ARG A 611 48.37 -76.20 112.30
CA ARG A 611 49.39 -75.27 111.75
C ARG A 611 49.19 -74.83 110.27
N GLU A 612 49.50 -73.55 110.05
CA GLU A 612 50.02 -72.97 108.79
C GLU A 612 49.14 -73.04 107.50
N SER A 613 48.29 -72.01 107.31
CA SER A 613 48.41 -71.10 106.14
C SER A 613 47.39 -69.95 106.15
N PHE A 614 47.70 -68.86 106.87
CA PHE A 614 47.09 -67.55 106.58
C PHE A 614 47.95 -66.83 105.53
N PRO A 615 47.47 -66.64 104.28
CA PRO A 615 48.25 -65.95 103.26
C PRO A 615 48.12 -64.43 103.41
N SER A 616 48.64 -63.90 104.53
CA SER A 616 48.82 -62.44 104.71
C SER A 616 49.69 -61.86 103.59
N SER A 617 50.60 -62.66 103.05
CA SER A 617 51.39 -62.38 101.85
C SER A 617 50.53 -62.25 100.59
N GLU A 618 49.49 -63.07 100.40
CA GLU A 618 48.61 -62.96 99.22
C GLU A 618 47.65 -61.78 99.37
N ILE A 619 47.19 -61.46 100.58
CA ILE A 619 46.42 -60.22 100.84
C ILE A 619 47.30 -58.98 100.62
N GLN A 620 48.54 -58.98 101.10
CA GLN A 620 49.48 -57.89 100.86
C GLN A 620 49.86 -57.78 99.37
N ARG A 621 50.11 -58.90 98.69
CA ARG A 621 50.31 -58.98 97.24
C ARG A 621 49.09 -58.49 96.46
N LEU A 622 47.86 -58.79 96.90
CA LEU A 622 46.63 -58.26 96.31
C LEU A 622 46.42 -56.78 96.62
N GLN A 623 46.97 -56.24 97.71
CA GLN A 623 47.00 -54.80 98.01
C GLN A 623 48.10 -54.05 97.22
N GLU A 624 49.25 -54.67 97.00
CA GLU A 624 50.32 -54.17 96.12
C GLU A 624 49.89 -54.25 94.65
N GLN A 625 49.17 -55.31 94.25
CA GLN A 625 48.49 -55.40 92.96
C GLN A 625 47.32 -54.42 92.87
N ASN A 626 46.54 -54.17 93.93
CA ASN A 626 45.49 -53.14 93.90
C ASN A 626 46.05 -51.72 93.86
N THR A 627 47.19 -51.43 94.50
CA THR A 627 47.84 -50.12 94.40
C THR A 627 48.58 -49.95 93.08
N SER A 628 49.14 -51.04 92.52
CA SER A 628 49.64 -51.07 91.14
C SER A 628 48.51 -50.88 90.12
N LEU A 629 47.38 -51.58 90.27
CA LEU A 629 46.18 -51.41 89.43
C LEU A 629 45.53 -50.04 89.61
N ARG A 630 45.51 -49.47 90.81
CA ARG A 630 45.04 -48.07 91.01
C ARG A 630 46.01 -47.06 90.40
N ARG A 631 47.31 -47.34 90.38
CA ARG A 631 48.32 -46.53 89.67
C ARG A 631 48.18 -46.68 88.16
N ALA A 632 47.94 -47.90 87.66
CA ALA A 632 47.67 -48.17 86.25
C ALA A 632 46.32 -47.59 85.80
N VAL A 633 45.28 -47.59 86.64
CA VAL A 633 44.00 -46.92 86.35
C VAL A 633 44.12 -45.39 86.49
N ALA A 634 45.05 -44.87 87.30
CA ALA A 634 45.38 -43.45 87.31
C ALA A 634 46.16 -43.05 86.05
N GLU A 635 47.17 -43.83 85.64
CA GLU A 635 47.89 -43.62 84.37
C GLU A 635 46.95 -43.80 83.18
N MET A 636 46.13 -44.85 83.10
CA MET A 636 45.12 -45.02 82.05
C MET A 636 44.07 -43.92 82.06
N ARG A 637 43.70 -43.35 83.23
CA ARG A 637 42.83 -42.16 83.28
C ARG A 637 43.54 -40.94 82.73
N LYS A 638 44.83 -40.78 83.02
CA LYS A 638 45.68 -39.69 82.53
C LYS A 638 45.99 -39.81 81.03
N GLU A 639 46.14 -41.03 80.51
CA GLU A 639 46.20 -41.35 79.09
C GLU A 639 44.84 -41.14 78.42
N MET A 640 43.74 -41.49 79.08
CA MET A 640 42.39 -41.24 78.55
C MET A 640 42.00 -39.75 78.62
N GLU A 641 42.53 -38.98 79.58
CA GLU A 641 42.46 -37.52 79.63
C GLU A 641 43.35 -36.91 78.53
N THR A 642 44.61 -37.30 78.36
CA THR A 642 45.43 -36.75 77.25
C THR A 642 44.96 -37.19 75.87
N LEU A 643 44.31 -38.35 75.72
CA LEU A 643 43.61 -38.73 74.49
C LEU A 643 42.28 -37.97 74.31
N SER A 644 41.58 -37.62 75.39
CA SER A 644 40.41 -36.73 75.34
C SER A 644 40.80 -35.31 74.93
N ASP A 645 41.93 -34.80 75.42
CA ASP A 645 42.52 -33.50 75.04
C ASP A 645 42.99 -33.47 73.56
N HIS A 646 42.99 -34.61 72.87
CA HIS A 646 43.30 -34.72 71.43
C HIS A 646 42.06 -34.93 70.54
N VAL A 647 40.82 -34.84 71.07
CA VAL A 647 39.59 -34.98 70.28
C VAL A 647 38.64 -33.78 70.47
N LEU A 648 38.72 -32.85 69.52
CA LEU A 648 37.92 -31.61 69.34
C LEU A 648 38.21 -30.48 70.34
N PRO A 649 38.09 -29.19 69.95
CA PRO A 649 37.62 -28.64 68.66
C PRO A 649 38.71 -27.86 67.87
N PRO A 650 38.41 -27.28 66.69
CA PRO A 650 37.27 -27.49 65.79
C PRO A 650 37.67 -28.19 64.48
N ALA A 651 36.70 -28.52 63.62
CA ALA A 651 37.00 -28.92 62.23
C ALA A 651 37.51 -27.70 61.41
N PRO A 652 38.44 -27.88 60.45
CA PRO A 652 39.30 -26.77 60.01
C PRO A 652 39.03 -26.25 58.59
N SER A 653 39.62 -25.08 58.31
CA SER A 653 40.13 -24.60 57.01
C SER A 653 39.31 -24.88 55.73
N GLY A 654 38.82 -23.79 55.13
CA GLY A 654 38.87 -23.69 53.66
C GLY A 654 40.28 -23.30 53.19
N GLY A 655 40.65 -23.71 51.97
CA GLY A 655 41.70 -23.05 51.18
C GLY A 655 43.05 -23.79 51.04
N GLN A 656 43.42 -24.07 49.78
CA GLN A 656 44.77 -24.22 49.21
C GLN A 656 44.56 -24.27 47.67
N VAL A 657 45.43 -23.75 46.78
CA VAL A 657 46.78 -23.17 46.85
C VAL A 657 46.74 -21.84 46.05
N ALA A 658 47.09 -20.68 46.63
CA ALA A 658 48.31 -19.86 46.41
C ALA A 658 48.50 -19.32 44.95
N ASP A 659 49.06 -18.12 44.70
CA ASP A 659 50.37 -17.65 45.16
C ASP A 659 50.55 -16.10 45.21
N THR A 660 51.42 -15.66 46.13
CA THR A 660 52.47 -14.61 45.96
C THR A 660 52.16 -13.11 45.72
N GLU A 661 52.86 -12.28 46.52
CA GLU A 661 53.25 -10.85 46.38
C GLU A 661 52.24 -9.67 46.40
N GLN A 662 52.46 -8.79 47.40
CA GLN A 662 52.37 -7.32 47.29
C GLN A 662 53.67 -6.79 46.64
N PRO A 663 53.69 -5.65 45.91
CA PRO A 663 53.28 -4.35 46.45
C PRO A 663 52.63 -3.32 45.48
N ARG A 664 52.25 -2.15 46.03
CA ARG A 664 51.84 -0.91 45.30
C ARG A 664 53.04 -0.28 44.56
N PRO A 665 52.86 0.39 43.39
CA PRO A 665 52.22 1.73 43.34
C PRO A 665 51.36 2.04 42.08
N SER A 666 50.85 3.28 41.99
CA SER A 666 50.20 3.94 40.84
C SER A 666 51.25 4.61 39.90
N PRO A 667 50.93 5.14 38.68
CA PRO A 667 49.61 5.57 38.16
C PRO A 667 49.30 5.22 36.67
N GLU A 668 48.21 5.79 36.12
CA GLU A 668 47.88 6.07 34.69
C GLU A 668 48.15 4.94 33.65
N ALA A 669 47.13 4.39 32.96
CA ALA A 669 46.29 5.12 32.00
C ALA A 669 45.08 4.31 31.45
N ALA A 670 44.08 5.06 30.92
CA ALA A 670 43.10 4.70 29.89
C ALA A 670 42.09 3.53 30.07
N ALA A 671 40.80 3.90 30.17
CA ALA A 671 39.59 3.21 29.64
C ALA A 671 39.19 1.84 30.26
N THR A 672 37.90 1.49 30.46
CA THR A 672 36.62 2.17 30.14
C THR A 672 35.49 1.67 31.06
N VAL A 673 34.28 2.23 30.92
CA VAL A 673 32.94 1.86 31.47
C VAL A 673 32.44 2.82 32.57
N PRO A 674 31.21 3.40 32.44
CA PRO A 674 31.14 4.86 32.59
C PRO A 674 29.93 5.45 33.35
N ASP A 675 30.07 6.74 33.61
CA ASP A 675 29.04 7.79 33.62
C ASP A 675 27.60 7.37 33.22
N HIS A 676 26.78 7.08 34.22
CA HIS A 676 25.30 7.21 34.11
C HIS A 676 24.75 8.31 35.03
N ILE A 677 25.43 8.60 36.14
CA ILE A 677 25.01 9.63 37.10
C ILE A 677 25.24 11.04 36.51
N MET A 678 26.43 11.30 35.94
CA MET A 678 26.79 12.58 35.31
C MET A 678 25.88 12.97 34.12
N VAL A 679 25.36 11.99 33.38
CA VAL A 679 24.45 12.23 32.25
C VAL A 679 23.07 12.68 32.75
N LEU A 680 22.50 11.96 33.72
CA LEU A 680 21.22 12.33 34.33
C LEU A 680 21.27 13.70 35.03
N GLU A 681 22.36 14.02 35.74
CA GLU A 681 22.51 15.32 36.39
C GLU A 681 22.57 16.48 35.38
N THR A 682 23.22 16.28 34.23
CA THR A 682 23.27 17.31 33.18
C THR A 682 21.97 17.46 32.40
N GLU A 683 21.22 16.37 32.14
CA GLU A 683 19.88 16.46 31.54
C GLU A 683 18.86 17.13 32.48
N ILE A 684 18.88 16.83 33.78
CA ILE A 684 18.01 17.48 34.77
C ILE A 684 18.29 18.99 34.84
N GLN A 685 19.56 19.41 34.81
CA GLN A 685 19.94 20.83 34.75
C GLN A 685 19.48 21.50 33.44
N ASN A 686 19.62 20.80 32.30
CA ASN A 686 19.23 21.32 30.99
C ASN A 686 17.70 21.45 30.85
N LEU A 687 16.92 20.51 31.39
CA LEU A 687 15.47 20.62 31.51
C LEU A 687 15.06 21.80 32.42
N LYS A 688 15.75 21.98 33.56
CA LYS A 688 15.50 23.09 34.49
C LYS A 688 15.74 24.47 33.85
N HIS A 689 16.73 24.60 32.96
CA HIS A 689 16.91 25.81 32.15
C HIS A 689 15.82 26.01 31.09
N LYS A 690 15.30 24.94 30.49
CA LYS A 690 14.22 25.01 29.49
C LYS A 690 12.86 25.42 30.08
N PHE A 691 12.52 24.97 31.29
CA PHE A 691 11.31 25.44 31.99
C PHE A 691 11.40 26.93 32.31
N LYS A 692 12.55 27.41 32.83
CA LYS A 692 12.74 28.84 33.12
C LYS A 692 12.60 29.73 31.88
N ALA A 693 13.08 29.26 30.73
CA ALA A 693 12.95 29.96 29.45
C ALA A 693 11.52 29.94 28.84
N LEU A 694 10.58 29.20 29.44
CA LEU A 694 9.16 29.20 29.09
C LEU A 694 8.33 30.05 30.07
N GLU A 695 8.71 30.10 31.35
CA GLU A 695 8.14 31.05 32.31
C GLU A 695 8.39 32.51 31.87
N GLU A 696 9.62 32.82 31.43
CA GLU A 696 10.00 34.12 30.84
C GLU A 696 9.32 34.44 29.48
N GLN A 697 8.43 33.59 28.96
CA GLN A 697 7.62 33.84 27.75
C GLN A 697 6.10 33.97 28.00
N VAL A 698 5.64 33.79 29.25
CA VAL A 698 4.20 33.83 29.60
C VAL A 698 3.86 35.01 30.51
N GLU A 699 4.85 35.66 31.12
CA GLU A 699 4.65 36.67 32.19
C GLU A 699 5.08 38.10 31.80
N ASP A 700 4.79 38.53 30.56
CA ASP A 700 4.83 39.97 30.20
C ASP A 700 3.70 40.38 29.23
N VAL A 701 3.16 41.59 29.44
CA VAL A 701 2.12 42.33 28.68
C VAL A 701 0.62 41.90 28.79
N PHE A 702 -0.13 42.70 29.57
CA PHE A 702 -1.58 42.99 29.47
C PHE A 702 -1.78 44.38 28.76
N ASP A 703 -2.95 44.94 28.43
CA ASP A 703 -4.38 44.73 28.72
C ASP A 703 -5.23 45.30 27.54
N PRO A 704 -6.52 44.93 27.32
CA PRO A 704 -7.39 45.53 26.28
C PRO A 704 -8.12 46.78 26.85
N PRO A 705 -9.45 47.04 26.68
CA PRO A 705 -10.37 46.87 25.55
C PRO A 705 -11.03 48.21 25.09
N LYS A 706 -11.76 48.22 23.94
CA LYS A 706 -13.11 48.84 23.74
C LYS A 706 -13.55 49.11 22.27
N ARG A 707 -14.69 48.50 21.90
CA ARG A 707 -15.88 49.02 21.19
C ARG A 707 -15.82 50.31 20.33
N SER A 708 -16.33 50.22 19.09
CA SER A 708 -17.52 50.97 18.60
C SER A 708 -18.07 50.28 17.32
N SER A 709 -19.38 49.95 17.26
CA SER A 709 -20.48 50.68 16.58
C SER A 709 -20.48 50.52 15.04
N SER A 710 -21.57 50.19 14.33
CA SER A 710 -23.02 50.19 14.65
C SER A 710 -23.83 49.10 13.92
N TYR A 711 -25.01 48.77 14.47
CA TYR A 711 -26.16 48.06 13.85
C TYR A 711 -27.18 49.14 13.33
N PRO A 712 -28.32 48.81 12.67
CA PRO A 712 -28.98 47.52 12.42
C PRO A 712 -29.19 47.27 10.88
N ASP A 713 -30.25 46.71 10.25
CA ASP A 713 -31.62 46.27 10.65
C ASP A 713 -32.29 45.34 9.59
N SER A 714 -33.47 44.81 9.93
CA SER A 714 -34.64 44.58 9.06
C SER A 714 -34.71 43.38 8.09
N GLN A 715 -34.96 42.20 8.67
CA GLN A 715 -36.08 41.31 8.25
C GLN A 715 -37.42 41.83 8.85
N PRO A 716 -38.65 41.29 8.61
CA PRO A 716 -39.02 39.96 8.06
C PRO A 716 -40.31 39.90 7.17
N SER A 717 -40.80 38.66 6.91
CA SER A 717 -42.23 38.28 6.73
C SER A 717 -43.05 38.78 5.52
N VAL A 718 -44.03 38.05 4.95
CA VAL A 718 -44.43 36.62 5.05
C VAL A 718 -45.28 36.21 3.81
N HIS A 719 -45.64 34.92 3.69
CA HIS A 719 -46.56 34.29 2.69
C HIS A 719 -47.81 35.12 2.31
N THR A 720 -48.41 35.03 1.10
CA THR A 720 -49.23 33.89 0.57
C THR A 720 -49.63 34.17 -0.91
N SER A 721 -49.65 33.19 -1.84
CA SER A 721 -50.77 32.32 -2.30
C SER A 721 -51.60 32.84 -3.51
N ALA A 722 -52.29 31.90 -4.19
CA ALA A 722 -53.45 32.04 -5.11
C ALA A 722 -53.30 32.63 -6.55
N ASP A 723 -53.13 31.71 -7.51
CA ASP A 723 -54.08 31.38 -8.59
C ASP A 723 -54.50 32.32 -9.77
N VAL A 724 -54.31 31.74 -10.97
CA VAL A 724 -55.21 31.64 -12.14
C VAL A 724 -55.76 32.92 -12.78
N HIS A 725 -55.27 33.22 -14.00
CA HIS A 725 -56.00 33.32 -15.30
C HIS A 725 -54.97 33.74 -16.39
N GLY A 726 -55.10 33.45 -17.68
CA GLY A 726 -56.10 32.64 -18.37
C GLY A 726 -56.26 33.05 -19.85
N GLY A 727 -55.62 32.32 -20.78
CA GLY A 727 -55.95 32.34 -22.22
C GLY A 727 -55.31 33.43 -23.11
N ALA A 728 -54.34 33.02 -23.95
CA ALA A 728 -54.03 33.65 -25.24
C ALA A 728 -53.17 32.70 -26.12
N VAL A 729 -53.80 31.73 -26.78
CA VAL A 729 -53.17 30.91 -27.83
C VAL A 729 -53.74 31.33 -29.19
N SER A 730 -52.89 31.28 -30.22
CA SER A 730 -53.14 31.74 -31.60
C SER A 730 -53.06 33.26 -31.79
N ALA A 731 -52.58 33.81 -32.91
CA ALA A 731 -52.16 33.17 -34.16
C ALA A 731 -50.80 33.70 -34.64
N GLY A 732 -49.81 32.80 -34.80
CA GLY A 732 -48.49 33.13 -35.38
C GLY A 732 -48.04 32.15 -36.47
N GLY A 733 -48.13 30.83 -36.21
CA GLY A 733 -47.63 29.80 -37.13
C GLY A 733 -48.38 29.68 -38.47
N ALA A 734 -49.68 29.98 -38.50
CA ALA A 734 -50.53 29.79 -39.69
C ALA A 734 -50.13 30.70 -40.87
N SER A 735 -49.57 31.88 -40.61
CA SER A 735 -49.12 32.79 -41.67
C SER A 735 -47.91 32.24 -42.43
N ILE A 736 -46.97 31.62 -41.73
CA ILE A 736 -45.69 31.18 -42.31
C ILE A 736 -45.90 29.99 -43.26
N GLY A 737 -46.77 29.05 -42.91
CA GLY A 737 -47.13 27.94 -43.79
C GLY A 737 -47.76 28.41 -45.11
N LEU A 738 -48.67 29.39 -45.06
CA LEU A 738 -49.32 29.99 -46.23
C LEU A 738 -48.41 30.93 -47.04
N ALA A 739 -47.29 31.39 -46.47
CA ALA A 739 -46.24 32.10 -47.20
C ALA A 739 -45.34 31.10 -47.94
N LEU A 740 -44.85 30.07 -47.25
CA LEU A 740 -43.99 29.02 -47.82
C LEU A 740 -44.66 28.20 -48.93
N GLY A 741 -45.98 27.98 -48.84
CA GLY A 741 -46.77 27.40 -49.93
C GLY A 741 -46.71 28.27 -51.19
N ARG A 742 -47.11 29.54 -51.09
CA ARG A 742 -47.08 30.48 -52.23
C ARG A 742 -45.68 30.71 -52.82
N LEU A 743 -44.64 30.65 -51.99
CA LEU A 743 -43.24 30.67 -52.45
C LEU A 743 -42.86 29.42 -53.26
N ARG A 744 -43.33 28.23 -52.83
CA ARG A 744 -43.16 26.98 -53.61
C ARG A 744 -43.91 27.05 -54.94
N ASP A 745 -45.13 27.59 -54.95
CA ASP A 745 -45.96 27.67 -56.16
C ASP A 745 -45.40 28.71 -57.15
N ARG A 746 -44.95 29.90 -56.70
CA ARG A 746 -44.22 30.85 -57.56
C ARG A 746 -42.88 30.27 -58.05
N ALA A 747 -42.16 29.49 -57.24
CA ALA A 747 -40.94 28.82 -57.70
C ALA A 747 -41.22 27.76 -58.79
N GLN A 748 -42.35 27.05 -58.73
CA GLN A 748 -42.79 26.17 -59.83
C GLN A 748 -43.18 26.97 -61.08
N LEU A 749 -43.86 28.10 -60.93
CA LEU A 749 -44.19 29.01 -62.04
C LEU A 749 -42.93 29.56 -62.74
N VAL A 750 -41.93 30.00 -61.98
CA VAL A 750 -40.63 30.46 -62.54
C VAL A 750 -39.92 29.33 -63.28
N ASN A 751 -39.90 28.12 -62.73
CA ASN A 751 -39.33 26.96 -63.43
C ASN A 751 -40.11 26.61 -64.72
N PHE A 752 -41.43 26.73 -64.73
CA PHE A 752 -42.26 26.56 -65.93
C PHE A 752 -41.98 27.65 -66.98
N LEU A 753 -41.85 28.92 -66.58
CA LEU A 753 -41.48 30.01 -67.49
C LEU A 753 -40.06 29.82 -68.06
N VAL A 754 -39.09 29.43 -67.25
CA VAL A 754 -37.72 29.10 -67.70
C VAL A 754 -37.70 27.90 -68.65
N ALA A 755 -38.52 26.87 -68.39
CA ALA A 755 -38.68 25.73 -69.31
C ALA A 755 -39.31 26.17 -70.64
N ARG A 756 -40.36 27.01 -70.61
CA ARG A 756 -41.01 27.59 -71.79
C ARG A 756 -40.05 28.44 -72.62
N LEU A 757 -39.21 29.26 -71.97
CA LEU A 757 -38.20 30.08 -72.64
C LEU A 757 -37.10 29.21 -73.28
N LYS A 758 -36.58 28.20 -72.56
CA LYS A 758 -35.66 27.20 -73.14
C LYS A 758 -36.27 26.46 -74.34
N GLN A 759 -37.56 26.11 -74.26
CA GLN A 759 -38.25 25.42 -75.37
C GLN A 759 -38.51 26.33 -76.57
N LYS A 760 -38.82 27.63 -76.37
CA LYS A 760 -38.85 28.64 -77.45
C LYS A 760 -37.50 28.77 -78.16
N VAL A 761 -36.40 28.83 -77.41
CA VAL A 761 -35.05 29.03 -77.95
C VAL A 761 -34.51 27.80 -78.69
N LEU A 762 -35.01 26.60 -78.39
CA LEU A 762 -34.53 25.33 -78.96
C LEU A 762 -35.35 24.81 -80.15
N GLN A 763 -36.44 25.45 -80.55
CA GLN A 763 -37.28 24.99 -81.67
C GLN A 763 -37.36 26.04 -82.81
N ARG A 764 -36.50 25.84 -83.82
CA ARG A 764 -36.26 26.68 -85.02
C ARG A 764 -35.58 28.04 -84.74
N PRO A 765 -34.89 28.62 -85.77
CA PRO A 765 -34.34 29.96 -85.65
C PRO A 765 -35.46 30.98 -85.45
N LEU A 766 -35.34 31.79 -84.41
CA LEU A 766 -36.28 32.86 -84.06
C LEU A 766 -36.11 34.03 -85.03
N ASP A 767 -37.23 34.67 -85.40
CA ASP A 767 -37.23 35.84 -86.27
C ASP A 767 -36.62 37.05 -85.57
N ALA A 768 -36.06 37.99 -86.34
CA ALA A 768 -35.22 39.07 -85.83
C ALA A 768 -35.92 39.95 -84.79
N ASP A 769 -37.19 40.27 -85.02
CA ASP A 769 -38.00 41.10 -84.12
C ASP A 769 -38.30 40.40 -82.79
N THR A 770 -38.54 39.07 -82.81
CA THR A 770 -38.69 38.26 -81.59
C THR A 770 -37.46 38.34 -80.70
N VAL A 771 -36.26 38.31 -81.29
CA VAL A 771 -34.99 38.37 -80.55
C VAL A 771 -34.69 39.77 -80.04
N GLN A 772 -35.05 40.82 -80.79
CA GLN A 772 -34.77 42.22 -80.41
C GLN A 772 -35.78 42.83 -79.45
N HIS A 773 -37.04 42.36 -79.42
CA HIS A 773 -38.11 43.03 -78.66
C HIS A 773 -38.91 42.14 -77.71
N GLU A 774 -39.12 40.85 -78.00
CA GLU A 774 -39.89 39.97 -77.10
C GLU A 774 -39.00 39.23 -76.10
N LEU A 775 -37.91 38.62 -76.58
CA LEU A 775 -37.00 37.85 -75.74
C LEU A 775 -36.39 38.67 -74.58
N PRO A 776 -35.95 39.94 -74.78
CA PRO A 776 -35.47 40.77 -73.68
C PRO A 776 -36.57 41.04 -72.66
N ARG A 777 -37.81 41.33 -73.09
CA ARG A 777 -38.93 41.61 -72.19
C ARG A 777 -39.33 40.40 -71.35
N GLU A 778 -39.33 39.19 -71.92
CA GLU A 778 -39.58 37.96 -71.14
C GLU A 778 -38.43 37.65 -70.15
N VAL A 779 -37.19 38.00 -70.49
CA VAL A 779 -36.01 37.85 -69.60
C VAL A 779 -35.97 38.91 -68.50
N ASP A 780 -36.33 40.15 -68.79
CA ASP A 780 -36.43 41.25 -67.82
C ASP A 780 -37.56 40.98 -66.82
N GLN A 781 -38.72 40.50 -67.29
CA GLN A 781 -39.85 40.14 -66.44
C GLN A 781 -39.51 38.94 -65.52
N LEU A 782 -38.70 37.98 -66.00
CA LEU A 782 -38.14 36.92 -65.14
C LEU A 782 -37.14 37.46 -64.12
N HIS A 783 -36.27 38.41 -64.48
CA HIS A 783 -35.36 39.04 -63.51
C HIS A 783 -36.12 39.83 -62.44
N LEU A 784 -37.25 40.44 -62.78
CA LEU A 784 -38.11 41.15 -61.83
C LEU A 784 -38.73 40.19 -60.81
N GLU A 785 -39.40 39.11 -61.27
CA GLU A 785 -39.96 38.06 -60.41
C GLU A 785 -38.89 37.40 -59.52
N VAL A 786 -37.71 37.09 -60.06
CA VAL A 786 -36.59 36.52 -59.28
C VAL A 786 -36.05 37.51 -58.24
N SER A 787 -36.09 38.82 -58.52
CA SER A 787 -35.67 39.86 -57.58
C SER A 787 -36.70 40.06 -56.46
N GLU A 788 -38.00 40.07 -56.77
CA GLU A 788 -39.07 40.08 -55.77
C GLU A 788 -38.98 38.86 -54.84
N LEU A 789 -38.80 37.66 -55.41
CA LEU A 789 -38.68 36.42 -54.63
C LEU A 789 -37.47 36.45 -53.69
N ARG A 790 -36.33 37.02 -54.13
CA ARG A 790 -35.15 37.22 -53.25
C ARG A 790 -35.45 38.21 -52.11
N GLY A 791 -36.17 39.30 -52.38
CA GLY A 791 -36.62 40.24 -51.35
C GLY A 791 -37.54 39.58 -50.32
N GLN A 792 -38.52 38.80 -50.77
CA GLN A 792 -39.48 38.09 -49.91
C GLN A 792 -38.82 36.98 -49.08
N VAL A 793 -37.78 36.31 -49.61
CA VAL A 793 -36.97 35.36 -48.83
C VAL A 793 -36.17 36.08 -47.73
N ALA A 794 -35.49 37.19 -48.06
CA ALA A 794 -34.73 37.96 -47.07
C ALA A 794 -35.63 38.54 -45.95
N GLU A 795 -36.87 38.94 -46.27
CA GLU A 795 -37.85 39.39 -45.27
C GLU A 795 -38.28 38.25 -44.33
N LEU A 796 -38.46 37.03 -44.86
CA LEU A 796 -38.78 35.84 -44.06
C LEU A 796 -37.58 35.40 -43.18
N GLU A 797 -36.35 35.50 -43.69
CA GLU A 797 -35.13 35.23 -42.93
C GLU A 797 -34.96 36.23 -41.76
N GLY A 798 -35.20 37.52 -42.00
CA GLY A 798 -35.22 38.55 -40.93
C GLY A 798 -36.31 38.29 -39.87
N ARG A 799 -37.48 37.80 -40.28
CA ARG A 799 -38.56 37.39 -39.37
C ARG A 799 -38.23 36.12 -38.57
N LEU A 800 -37.37 35.23 -39.09
CA LEU A 800 -36.89 34.03 -38.40
C LEU A 800 -35.72 34.30 -37.44
N GLY A 801 -34.85 35.27 -37.75
CA GLY A 801 -33.68 35.62 -36.93
C GLY A 801 -33.99 36.26 -35.55
N SER A 802 -35.26 36.49 -35.22
CA SER A 802 -35.69 37.31 -34.09
C SER A 802 -36.28 36.49 -32.93
N ARG A 803 -35.45 35.80 -32.12
CA ARG A 803 -35.87 35.26 -30.81
C ARG A 803 -34.76 35.29 -29.74
N PRO A 804 -35.00 35.77 -28.50
CA PRO A 804 -33.95 35.89 -27.48
C PRO A 804 -33.59 34.58 -26.78
N GLN A 805 -32.35 34.49 -26.29
CA GLN A 805 -31.83 33.40 -25.45
C GLN A 805 -31.64 33.89 -24.00
N PRO A 806 -32.28 33.27 -22.99
CA PRO A 806 -32.06 33.62 -21.58
C PRO A 806 -30.85 32.89 -20.96
N ARG A 807 -30.28 33.45 -19.88
CA ARG A 807 -29.15 32.89 -19.12
C ARG A 807 -29.59 32.21 -17.82
N ALA A 808 -28.95 31.07 -17.54
CA ALA A 808 -28.48 30.55 -16.24
C ALA A 808 -29.39 30.53 -14.99
N LEU A 809 -29.40 29.36 -14.32
CA LEU A 809 -29.41 29.20 -12.85
C LEU A 809 -28.71 27.87 -12.48
N ASP A 810 -28.42 27.63 -11.19
CA ASP A 810 -27.27 26.82 -10.75
C ASP A 810 -27.54 25.93 -9.51
N LYS A 811 -26.82 24.78 -9.39
CA LYS A 811 -26.81 23.77 -8.28
C LYS A 811 -28.11 22.96 -8.09
N VAL A 812 -28.14 21.73 -7.51
CA VAL A 812 -27.32 21.04 -6.48
C VAL A 812 -26.99 19.57 -6.89
N ALA A 813 -26.09 18.89 -6.16
CA ALA A 813 -25.45 17.61 -6.52
C ALA A 813 -26.12 16.31 -6.02
N VAL A 814 -25.78 15.18 -6.66
CA VAL A 814 -25.28 13.86 -6.14
C VAL A 814 -25.06 12.93 -7.37
N GLY A 815 -24.05 12.05 -7.49
CA GLY A 815 -22.85 11.90 -6.65
C GLY A 815 -22.22 10.49 -6.59
N ARG A 816 -21.71 9.91 -7.69
CA ARG A 816 -20.63 8.87 -7.65
C ARG A 816 -19.95 8.64 -9.02
N GLN A 817 -18.89 7.81 -9.03
CA GLN A 817 -17.88 7.67 -10.09
C GLN A 817 -18.04 6.37 -10.91
N VAL A 818 -17.56 6.36 -12.16
CA VAL A 818 -16.57 5.41 -12.76
C VAL A 818 -16.45 5.65 -14.28
N LEU A 819 -15.26 5.42 -14.85
CA LEU A 819 -14.91 5.44 -16.29
C LEU A 819 -14.41 4.04 -16.71
N PRO A 820 -14.25 3.71 -18.01
CA PRO A 820 -14.91 4.22 -19.23
C PRO A 820 -15.40 3.06 -20.15
N MET A 821 -15.97 3.34 -21.35
CA MET A 821 -15.46 2.84 -22.66
C MET A 821 -16.42 3.10 -23.85
N LEU A 822 -15.83 3.07 -25.06
CA LEU A 822 -16.41 3.12 -26.41
C LEU A 822 -17.10 4.43 -26.88
N GLY A 823 -17.00 4.69 -28.19
CA GLY A 823 -17.61 5.83 -28.91
C GLY A 823 -18.77 5.37 -29.82
N PRO A 824 -18.90 5.82 -31.10
CA PRO A 824 -17.79 6.15 -32.00
C PRO A 824 -18.02 7.41 -32.89
N GLU A 825 -17.21 7.55 -33.96
CA GLU A 825 -17.44 8.30 -35.21
C GLU A 825 -17.84 9.79 -35.16
N VAL A 826 -16.83 10.68 -35.04
CA VAL A 826 -16.90 12.01 -35.69
C VAL A 826 -16.25 11.94 -37.06
N ARG A 827 -17.07 11.94 -38.11
CA ARG A 827 -16.68 11.83 -39.52
C ARG A 827 -16.13 13.15 -40.08
N SER A 828 -14.91 13.54 -39.70
CA SER A 828 -14.29 14.80 -40.15
C SER A 828 -13.76 14.71 -41.59
N THR A 829 -14.62 14.96 -42.57
CA THR A 829 -14.23 15.10 -43.98
C THR A 829 -13.64 16.47 -44.27
N ARG A 830 -12.32 16.64 -44.07
CA ARG A 830 -11.51 17.65 -44.77
C ARG A 830 -10.24 17.00 -45.32
N GLY A 831 -10.28 16.66 -46.60
CA GLY A 831 -9.09 16.24 -47.32
C GLY A 831 -8.19 17.43 -47.63
N SER A 832 -6.92 17.33 -47.24
CA SER A 832 -5.87 18.20 -47.77
C SER A 832 -5.49 17.73 -49.17
N VAL A 833 -6.07 18.34 -50.22
CA VAL A 833 -5.51 18.22 -51.56
C VAL A 833 -4.25 19.09 -51.61
N SER A 834 -3.10 18.43 -51.61
CA SER A 834 -1.79 19.07 -51.72
C SER A 834 -1.27 18.95 -53.15
N SER A 835 -0.92 20.11 -53.71
CA SER A 835 0.03 20.33 -54.81
C SER A 835 -0.14 19.54 -56.11
N LEU A 836 -0.27 20.28 -57.22
CA LEU A 836 0.80 20.24 -58.23
C LEU A 836 1.28 21.64 -58.58
N VAL A 837 2.57 21.73 -58.84
CA VAL A 837 3.21 22.81 -59.60
C VAL A 837 3.78 22.13 -60.84
N THR A 838 3.27 22.46 -62.02
CA THR A 838 3.99 22.25 -63.29
C THR A 838 3.39 23.12 -64.39
N ASP A 839 4.16 24.13 -64.78
CA ASP A 839 4.23 24.74 -66.11
C ASP A 839 4.78 23.69 -67.12
N PRO A 840 5.02 23.99 -68.43
CA PRO A 840 4.59 25.10 -69.30
C PRO A 840 4.17 24.67 -70.75
N THR A 841 4.02 25.63 -71.71
CA THR A 841 4.52 25.56 -73.14
C THR A 841 3.68 25.86 -74.42
N CYS A 842 2.45 26.43 -74.41
CA CYS A 842 1.74 26.96 -75.62
C CYS A 842 0.99 25.88 -76.49
N PHE A 843 0.52 25.99 -77.76
CA PHE A 843 0.61 27.01 -78.83
C PHE A 843 -0.64 27.15 -79.74
N ASP A 844 -0.58 28.25 -80.49
CA ASP A 844 -1.11 28.53 -81.83
C ASP A 844 -2.56 28.99 -82.06
N GLY A 845 -2.72 29.72 -83.17
CA GLY A 845 -3.86 30.56 -83.49
C GLY A 845 -3.48 31.88 -84.21
N ARG A 846 -2.22 32.11 -84.59
CA ARG A 846 -1.86 33.23 -85.47
C ARG A 846 -2.07 32.84 -86.92
N ASN A 847 -2.94 33.55 -87.63
CA ASN A 847 -2.69 33.85 -89.04
C ASN A 847 -3.40 35.14 -89.49
N HIS A 848 -2.72 35.90 -90.36
CA HIS A 848 -3.30 37.06 -91.05
C HIS A 848 -4.15 36.60 -92.25
N VAL A 849 -4.85 37.53 -92.93
CA VAL A 849 -4.53 37.91 -94.33
C VAL A 849 -5.47 39.02 -94.87
N TYR A 850 -4.89 40.22 -95.04
CA TYR A 850 -5.07 41.21 -96.12
C TYR A 850 -6.35 42.04 -96.40
N GLN A 851 -6.07 43.15 -97.10
CA GLN A 851 -6.91 44.18 -97.73
C GLN A 851 -7.61 45.18 -96.78
N GLN A 852 -7.54 46.52 -96.98
CA GLN A 852 -6.99 47.29 -98.11
C GLN A 852 -6.55 48.73 -97.68
N ASP A 853 -5.51 49.29 -98.34
CA ASP A 853 -5.30 50.72 -98.71
C ASP A 853 -5.26 51.84 -97.62
N LEU A 854 -4.52 52.98 -97.74
CA LEU A 854 -3.54 53.46 -98.73
C LEU A 854 -2.51 54.49 -98.16
N LYS A 855 -1.29 54.47 -98.70
CA LYS A 855 -0.27 55.55 -98.89
C LYS A 855 -0.48 56.99 -98.32
N TRP A 856 0.54 57.57 -97.65
CA TRP A 856 1.60 58.45 -98.26
C TRP A 856 2.42 59.29 -97.23
N ARG A 857 3.66 59.65 -97.62
CA ARG A 857 4.47 60.76 -97.08
C ARG A 857 4.54 61.90 -98.12
N CYS A 858 4.19 63.13 -97.74
CA CYS A 858 4.78 64.39 -98.26
C CYS A 858 4.90 65.34 -97.04
N LEU A 859 6.06 65.85 -96.62
CA LEU A 859 7.04 66.76 -97.26
C LEU A 859 6.51 68.16 -97.62
N ILE A 860 6.87 69.12 -96.75
CA ILE A 860 7.58 70.39 -97.05
C ILE A 860 6.85 71.51 -97.85
N LEU A 861 7.14 72.77 -97.44
CA LEU A 861 6.60 74.07 -97.92
C LEU A 861 5.13 74.31 -97.52
N THR A 862 4.65 75.51 -97.15
CA THR A 862 5.16 76.90 -97.10
C THR A 862 4.30 77.70 -96.07
N ASP A 863 4.60 78.90 -95.55
CA ASP A 863 5.79 79.76 -95.51
C ASP A 863 5.69 80.75 -94.30
N ARG A 864 6.82 81.40 -93.94
CA ARG A 864 6.95 82.78 -93.40
C ARG A 864 6.27 83.28 -92.10
N LEU A 865 7.10 84.04 -91.35
CA LEU A 865 6.80 85.14 -90.41
C LEU A 865 6.14 84.73 -89.06
N GLU A 866 6.42 85.35 -87.92
CA GLU A 866 7.15 86.61 -87.63
C GLU A 866 7.78 86.60 -86.22
N LEU A 867 8.79 87.46 -85.97
CA LEU A 867 9.29 87.96 -84.67
C LEU A 867 9.32 86.96 -83.47
N LYS A 868 10.47 86.54 -82.95
CA LYS A 868 11.59 87.40 -82.50
C LYS A 868 12.85 86.62 -82.18
#